data_AF-A0A8T5H2B1-F1
#
_entry.id   AF-A0A8T5H2B1-F1
#
_cell.length_a   1.000
_cell.length_b   1.000
_cell.length_c   1.000
_cell.angle_alpha   90.00
_cell.angle_beta   90.00
_cell.angle_gamma   90.00
#
_symmetry.space_group_name_H-M   'P 1'
#
loop_
_entity.id
_entity.type
_entity.pdbx_description
1 polymer ?
#
loop_
_entity_poly.entity_id
_entity_poly.type
_entity_poly.pdbx_seq_one_letter_code
_entity_poly.pdbx_strand_id
1 'polypeptide(L)'
;MEEKNVKIIVTLGPATNTEEDLKKIKDKGVDFVRINMSHSSIEDLRYFIKIAKKVDIPFIIDTEGSQIRTGDLEEKIIHYNEGEIIKIYGNKIIGNKKEICLTPGHILEQLETGDLLFVDFDTLILKISDISTIKEGYISARIMTEGNLGNNKAVIVSPGNNKVYHLPVLSEKDKQSINIGLEEGIGHLALSFVRKSQDLDEVRKVTNNAMYIISKVEAEESLHDIDKIIEKSDAVLMDRGDMSKEVPIEKIPLIQKIILKKAKERNTPVYIATNLLESMIVNKKPTRAEVNDVINTIIDGASGLILSAETAIGENPMECVNMLNKLIEHSKYVDDIENISHHEYLSDNSQTSSLIEPHGGKLVERFVKEIPENVNSLKKIKLNAEQLMDVEQIAIGTFSPIEGFMGKEDFQGILDHMKLKNGVVWPLPVTLDVSEEIASQIDLDETIILTNDKNEIVATMKVKEKYNYDKEEVISKLYCTDDKNHPGAKIVFNMKPVLLGGKINLIKRRESEHKEYELTPKQVRKLFEDRGWVKIVGFHTRNVIHRGHEFIQLDAMKKENCDGLFVHPIIGKKKVGDYNSKFIIKSYEEMMKNIYPKNKVVFSTFSTFSRYAGPREAIFTALCRKNFGCSHFIVGRDHTGVGDYYHPNASHQIFDKFPEIGIKPIKYGKVFYSDKLNHHVHEKETESGEELEPLHISGTEARKRFELGQVPPEWFMRPEVSSLIVESIKNGEEVFVREEMKKVEPNENNEYNKINNISNKEGKVIWFTGLSGSGKTTIALELKKKLESLGNKVEILDGDVVRDTLHKDLGFSREDIRENNRLIAELAKERAANNDFVLVPIISPYKEDRTMVRLIVGENFKELFINASLDECIRRDTKGLYKKALAGEINNFIGVAESNPYEIPDSPDIKLETQQISLNESVNQLILFLKGQ
;
A
#
# COMPACT_ATOMS: atom_id res chain seq x y z
N MET A 1 8.72 -38.63 -9.07
CA MET A 1 8.16 -38.71 -7.71
C MET A 1 6.82 -38.00 -7.78
N GLU A 2 5.72 -38.66 -7.45
CA GLU A 2 4.43 -37.98 -7.32
C GLU A 2 4.58 -36.93 -6.21
N GLU A 3 4.19 -35.68 -6.47
CA GLU A 3 4.10 -34.64 -5.44
C GLU A 3 3.24 -35.18 -4.29
N LYS A 4 3.83 -35.27 -3.09
CA LYS A 4 3.07 -35.55 -1.86
C LYS A 4 2.14 -34.35 -1.62
N ASN A 5 0.92 -34.42 -2.11
CA ASN A 5 -0.07 -33.37 -1.90
C ASN A 5 -0.74 -33.56 -0.53
N VAL A 6 -0.18 -32.91 0.50
CA VAL A 6 -0.71 -32.92 1.87
C VAL A 6 -1.96 -32.06 1.91
N LYS A 7 -3.10 -32.66 2.26
CA LYS A 7 -4.38 -31.94 2.31
C LYS A 7 -4.57 -31.16 3.61
N ILE A 8 -5.29 -30.05 3.55
CA ILE A 8 -5.68 -29.25 4.71
C ILE A 8 -7.18 -29.35 4.93
N ILE A 9 -7.57 -29.68 6.16
CA ILE A 9 -8.96 -29.69 6.61
C ILE A 9 -9.10 -28.66 7.73
N VAL A 10 -10.11 -27.79 7.67
CA VAL A 10 -10.38 -26.82 8.73
C VAL A 10 -11.74 -27.04 9.35
N THR A 11 -11.83 -26.85 10.66
CA THR A 11 -13.08 -26.96 11.40
C THR A 11 -13.76 -25.59 11.45
N LEU A 12 -15.01 -25.55 11.02
CA LEU A 12 -15.85 -24.36 11.06
C LEU A 12 -16.44 -24.17 12.46
N GLY A 13 -16.58 -22.92 12.87
CA GLY A 13 -17.15 -22.56 14.16
C GLY A 13 -17.39 -21.07 14.27
N PRO A 14 -17.63 -20.54 15.48
CA PRO A 14 -17.88 -19.12 15.71
C PRO A 14 -16.83 -18.16 15.10
N ALA A 15 -15.57 -18.57 15.01
CA ALA A 15 -14.49 -17.76 14.40
C ALA A 15 -14.48 -17.78 12.86
N THR A 16 -15.20 -18.70 12.24
CA THR A 16 -15.24 -18.94 10.78
C THR A 16 -16.67 -19.23 10.31
N ASN A 17 -17.58 -18.31 10.62
CA ASN A 17 -19.04 -18.53 10.49
C ASN A 17 -19.71 -17.77 9.33
N THR A 18 -18.97 -17.00 8.54
CA THR A 18 -19.55 -16.22 7.42
C THR A 18 -19.14 -16.75 6.04
N GLU A 19 -19.91 -16.40 5.01
CA GLU A 19 -19.55 -16.69 3.61
C GLU A 19 -18.21 -16.05 3.22
N GLU A 20 -17.87 -14.89 3.79
CA GLU A 20 -16.60 -14.21 3.56
C GLU A 20 -15.42 -14.99 4.14
N ASP A 21 -15.59 -15.58 5.33
CA ASP A 21 -14.56 -16.40 5.98
C ASP A 21 -14.29 -17.66 5.17
N LEU A 22 -15.34 -18.34 4.69
CA LEU A 22 -15.20 -19.53 3.85
C LEU A 22 -14.52 -19.21 2.51
N LYS A 23 -14.81 -18.04 1.92
CA LYS A 23 -14.09 -17.55 0.72
C LYS A 23 -12.60 -17.37 1.00
N LYS A 24 -12.23 -16.76 2.13
CA LYS A 24 -10.83 -16.60 2.54
C LYS A 24 -10.14 -17.94 2.79
N ILE A 25 -10.85 -18.89 3.42
CA ILE A 25 -10.38 -20.27 3.63
C ILE A 25 -10.09 -20.95 2.28
N LYS A 26 -11.03 -20.89 1.32
CA LYS A 26 -10.86 -21.42 -0.04
C LYS A 26 -9.70 -20.78 -0.78
N ASP A 27 -9.62 -19.44 -0.74
CA ASP A 27 -8.55 -18.67 -1.38
C ASP A 27 -7.14 -19.01 -0.84
N LYS A 28 -7.05 -19.55 0.38
CA LYS A 28 -5.80 -19.99 1.02
C LYS A 28 -5.44 -21.46 0.73
N GLY A 29 -6.17 -22.13 -0.17
CA GLY A 29 -5.84 -23.49 -0.60
C GLY A 29 -6.29 -24.59 0.36
N VAL A 30 -7.32 -24.35 1.19
CA VAL A 30 -7.91 -25.39 2.03
C VAL A 30 -8.75 -26.35 1.18
N ASP A 31 -8.51 -27.66 1.33
CA ASP A 31 -9.17 -28.70 0.54
C ASP A 31 -10.58 -29.02 1.03
N PHE A 32 -10.77 -29.09 2.35
CA PHE A 32 -12.07 -29.41 2.97
C PHE A 32 -12.36 -28.53 4.17
N VAL A 33 -13.63 -28.17 4.32
CA VAL A 33 -14.17 -27.67 5.58
C VAL A 33 -14.95 -28.76 6.29
N ARG A 34 -14.94 -28.77 7.62
CA ARG A 34 -15.74 -29.70 8.42
C ARG A 34 -16.51 -28.99 9.51
N ILE A 35 -17.61 -29.58 9.95
CA ILE A 35 -18.32 -29.17 11.17
C ILE A 35 -18.27 -30.32 12.19
N ASN A 36 -17.90 -30.00 13.43
CA ASN A 36 -17.84 -30.98 14.53
C ASN A 36 -19.19 -31.03 15.25
N MET A 37 -19.90 -32.15 15.12
CA MET A 37 -21.24 -32.32 15.66
C MET A 37 -21.28 -32.49 17.18
N SER A 38 -20.17 -32.71 17.88
CA SER A 38 -20.14 -32.70 19.36
C SER A 38 -20.40 -31.31 19.93
N HIS A 39 -20.16 -30.25 19.16
CA HIS A 39 -20.31 -28.85 19.59
C HIS A 39 -21.31 -28.05 18.74
N SER A 40 -21.90 -28.67 17.72
CA SER A 40 -22.83 -28.01 16.79
C SER A 40 -24.22 -28.62 16.82
N SER A 41 -25.24 -27.81 16.57
CA SER A 41 -26.63 -28.25 16.42
C SER A 41 -26.93 -28.75 15.00
N ILE A 42 -28.10 -29.36 14.81
CA ILE A 42 -28.58 -29.74 13.47
C ILE A 42 -28.84 -28.50 12.61
N GLU A 43 -29.28 -27.41 13.24
CA GLU A 43 -29.46 -26.11 12.60
C GLU A 43 -28.13 -25.55 12.09
N ASP A 44 -27.06 -25.64 12.90
CA ASP A 44 -25.72 -25.24 12.49
C ASP A 44 -25.24 -26.06 11.29
N LEU A 45 -25.43 -27.38 11.30
CA LEU A 45 -25.07 -28.26 10.18
C LEU A 45 -25.72 -27.78 8.87
N ARG A 46 -27.03 -27.51 8.88
CA ARG A 46 -27.76 -27.01 7.69
C ARG A 46 -27.24 -25.64 7.24
N TYR A 47 -26.98 -24.75 8.19
CA TYR A 47 -26.43 -23.43 7.90
C TYR A 47 -25.05 -23.53 7.22
N PHE A 48 -24.14 -24.31 7.79
CA PHE A 48 -22.78 -24.46 7.30
C PHE A 48 -22.70 -25.16 5.95
N ILE A 49 -23.51 -26.21 5.71
CA ILE A 49 -23.64 -26.83 4.39
C ILE A 49 -24.07 -25.80 3.34
N LYS A 50 -25.08 -24.97 3.66
CA LYS A 50 -25.60 -23.96 2.74
C LYS A 50 -24.53 -22.94 2.34
N ILE A 51 -23.75 -22.42 3.28
CA ILE A 51 -22.70 -21.44 2.96
C ILE A 51 -21.51 -22.10 2.25
N ALA A 52 -21.14 -23.34 2.59
CA ALA A 52 -20.07 -24.08 1.92
C ALA A 52 -20.40 -24.35 0.44
N LYS A 53 -21.64 -24.76 0.13
CA LYS A 53 -22.11 -24.93 -1.25
C LYS A 53 -22.07 -23.64 -2.06
N LYS A 54 -22.42 -22.49 -1.45
CA LYS A 54 -22.34 -21.19 -2.13
C LYS A 54 -20.92 -20.79 -2.50
N VAL A 55 -19.96 -21.10 -1.63
CA VAL A 55 -18.53 -20.82 -1.85
C VAL A 55 -17.87 -21.89 -2.72
N ASP A 56 -18.55 -23.02 -2.94
CA ASP A 56 -18.06 -24.18 -3.67
C ASP A 56 -16.79 -24.75 -3.02
N ILE A 57 -16.88 -25.05 -1.71
CA ILE A 57 -15.80 -25.71 -0.95
C ILE A 57 -16.29 -27.09 -0.44
N PRO A 58 -15.52 -28.17 -0.62
CA PRO A 58 -15.88 -29.50 -0.14
C PRO A 58 -16.12 -29.56 1.38
N PHE A 59 -17.14 -30.32 1.78
CA PHE A 59 -17.63 -30.34 3.16
C PHE A 59 -17.58 -31.76 3.76
N ILE A 60 -17.16 -31.86 5.02
CA ILE A 60 -17.12 -33.11 5.81
C ILE A 60 -18.03 -32.95 7.03
N ILE A 61 -18.89 -33.94 7.26
CA ILE A 61 -19.65 -34.07 8.51
C ILE A 61 -18.79 -34.86 9.50
N ASP A 62 -18.37 -34.23 10.60
CA ASP A 62 -17.66 -34.92 11.70
C ASP A 62 -18.68 -35.27 12.78
N THR A 63 -19.03 -36.55 12.87
CA THR A 63 -20.06 -37.07 13.78
C THR A 63 -19.69 -36.84 15.25
N GLU A 64 -20.68 -36.78 16.14
CA GLU A 64 -20.40 -36.74 17.58
C GLU A 64 -19.92 -38.12 18.07
N GLY A 65 -20.50 -39.19 17.51
CA GLY A 65 -20.29 -40.55 17.97
C GLY A 65 -20.97 -40.82 19.31
N SER A 66 -21.12 -42.10 19.65
CA SER A 66 -21.75 -42.48 20.91
C SER A 66 -20.73 -42.53 22.05
N GLN A 67 -20.79 -41.54 22.93
CA GLN A 67 -20.01 -41.48 24.16
C GLN A 67 -20.92 -41.51 25.39
N ILE A 68 -20.33 -41.86 26.55
CA ILE A 68 -21.00 -41.67 27.83
C ILE A 68 -20.72 -40.24 28.30
N ARG A 69 -21.77 -39.50 28.65
CA ARG A 69 -21.68 -38.13 29.15
C ARG A 69 -22.48 -37.95 30.44
N THR A 70 -22.09 -37.02 31.28
CA THR A 70 -22.94 -36.54 32.38
C THR A 70 -24.09 -35.68 31.84
N GLY A 71 -25.18 -35.53 32.59
CA GLY A 71 -26.28 -34.66 32.23
C GLY A 71 -26.09 -33.18 32.59
N ASP A 72 -27.17 -32.42 32.47
CA ASP A 72 -27.26 -31.02 32.88
C ASP A 72 -27.23 -30.91 34.42
N LEU A 73 -26.65 -29.84 34.96
CA LEU A 73 -26.45 -29.56 36.39
C LEU A 73 -27.19 -28.28 36.81
N GLU A 74 -27.52 -28.18 38.10
CA GLU A 74 -28.16 -26.99 38.70
C GLU A 74 -27.23 -25.76 38.72
N GLU A 75 -25.93 -26.01 38.86
CA GLU A 75 -24.87 -25.02 38.86
C GLU A 75 -23.94 -25.26 37.67
N LYS A 76 -23.27 -24.20 37.19
CA LYS A 76 -22.34 -24.31 36.05
C LYS A 76 -21.21 -25.30 36.32
N ILE A 77 -20.75 -25.37 37.57
CA ILE A 77 -19.70 -26.28 38.05
C ILE A 77 -20.08 -26.71 39.47
N ILE A 78 -20.03 -28.00 39.76
CA ILE A 78 -20.26 -28.57 41.10
C ILE A 78 -18.96 -29.21 41.58
N HIS A 79 -18.52 -28.85 42.78
CA HIS A 79 -17.35 -29.47 43.42
C HIS A 79 -17.76 -30.62 44.35
N TYR A 80 -17.11 -31.77 44.18
CA TYR A 80 -17.28 -33.00 44.97
C TYR A 80 -16.01 -33.32 45.77
N ASN A 81 -16.20 -33.76 47.02
CA ASN A 81 -15.09 -34.14 47.90
C ASN A 81 -14.87 -35.66 47.89
N GLU A 82 -13.63 -36.08 48.13
CA GLU A 82 -13.29 -37.49 48.25
C GLU A 82 -14.11 -38.19 49.36
N GLY A 83 -14.59 -39.40 49.07
CA GLY A 83 -15.38 -40.22 49.99
C GLY A 83 -16.89 -39.97 49.96
N GLU A 84 -17.36 -38.87 49.34
CA GLU A 84 -18.79 -38.61 49.14
C GLU A 84 -19.45 -39.73 48.33
N ILE A 85 -20.74 -39.99 48.59
CA ILE A 85 -21.54 -40.96 47.83
C ILE A 85 -22.62 -40.19 47.09
N ILE A 86 -22.69 -40.42 45.78
CA ILE A 86 -23.67 -39.82 44.91
C ILE A 86 -24.50 -40.88 44.20
N LYS A 87 -25.71 -40.49 43.79
CA LYS A 87 -26.60 -41.31 42.96
C LYS A 87 -26.37 -40.96 41.49
N ILE A 88 -26.31 -41.99 40.65
CA ILE A 88 -26.20 -41.86 39.20
C ILE A 88 -27.46 -42.44 38.59
N TYR A 89 -28.26 -41.60 37.93
CA TYR A 89 -29.51 -41.97 37.27
C TYR A 89 -29.30 -42.24 35.78
N GLY A 90 -30.10 -43.16 35.22
CA GLY A 90 -30.15 -43.41 33.77
C GLY A 90 -31.15 -42.49 33.05
N ASN A 91 -32.14 -41.98 33.78
CA ASN A 91 -33.10 -41.01 33.27
C ASN A 91 -32.55 -39.59 33.38
N LYS A 92 -32.98 -38.70 32.47
CA LYS A 92 -32.56 -37.30 32.48
C LYS A 92 -33.07 -36.60 33.74
N ILE A 93 -32.14 -36.14 34.58
CA ILE A 93 -32.38 -35.29 35.75
C ILE A 93 -31.41 -34.10 35.72
N ILE A 94 -31.74 -33.03 36.46
CA ILE A 94 -30.81 -31.93 36.73
C ILE A 94 -29.92 -32.35 37.89
N GLY A 95 -28.63 -32.52 37.65
CA GLY A 95 -27.67 -32.96 38.64
C GLY A 95 -27.36 -31.89 39.69
N ASN A 96 -27.07 -32.34 40.91
CA ASN A 96 -26.71 -31.54 42.08
C ASN A 96 -25.62 -32.25 42.91
N LYS A 97 -25.22 -31.73 44.07
CA LYS A 97 -24.20 -32.33 44.95
C LYS A 97 -24.44 -33.79 45.37
N LYS A 98 -25.63 -34.37 45.18
CA LYS A 98 -25.97 -35.73 45.61
C LYS A 98 -26.37 -36.65 44.47
N GLU A 99 -26.74 -36.11 43.32
CA GLU A 99 -27.24 -36.90 42.20
C GLU A 99 -26.85 -36.33 40.85
N ILE A 100 -26.53 -37.21 39.91
CA ILE A 100 -26.22 -36.89 38.53
C ILE A 100 -26.93 -37.90 37.62
N CYS A 101 -26.95 -37.65 36.30
CA CYS A 101 -27.33 -38.69 35.33
C CYS A 101 -26.24 -38.93 34.30
N LEU A 102 -26.25 -40.13 33.71
CA LEU A 102 -25.42 -40.49 32.56
C LEU A 102 -26.28 -40.66 31.31
N THR A 103 -25.72 -40.25 30.17
CA THR A 103 -26.30 -40.42 28.84
C THR A 103 -25.31 -41.20 27.98
N PRO A 104 -25.72 -42.25 27.26
CA PRO A 104 -27.07 -42.80 27.22
C PRO A 104 -27.39 -43.62 28.47
N GLY A 105 -28.61 -43.48 29.00
CA GLY A 105 -29.01 -44.07 30.29
C GLY A 105 -28.92 -45.59 30.42
N HIS A 106 -29.01 -46.31 29.29
CA HIS A 106 -28.87 -47.76 29.26
C HIS A 106 -27.47 -48.25 29.67
N ILE A 107 -26.49 -47.35 29.75
CA ILE A 107 -25.16 -47.70 30.24
C ILE A 107 -25.18 -48.20 31.69
N LEU A 108 -26.11 -47.72 32.52
CA LEU A 108 -26.21 -48.14 33.91
C LEU A 108 -26.43 -49.66 34.04
N GLU A 109 -27.15 -50.28 33.10
CA GLU A 109 -27.41 -51.72 33.09
C GLU A 109 -26.15 -52.55 32.81
N GLN A 110 -25.10 -51.92 32.30
CA GLN A 110 -23.85 -52.58 31.97
C GLN A 110 -22.79 -52.42 33.06
N LEU A 111 -22.93 -51.41 33.94
CA LEU A 111 -21.99 -51.11 35.04
C LEU A 111 -22.09 -52.13 36.18
N GLU A 112 -20.95 -52.41 36.82
CA GLU A 112 -20.78 -53.33 37.92
C GLU A 112 -20.15 -52.64 39.14
N THR A 113 -20.44 -53.16 40.33
CA THR A 113 -19.76 -52.70 41.55
C THR A 113 -18.25 -52.89 41.41
N GLY A 114 -17.50 -51.82 41.61
CA GLY A 114 -16.04 -51.80 41.46
C GLY A 114 -15.54 -51.03 40.25
N ASP A 115 -16.38 -50.83 39.23
CA ASP A 115 -16.02 -50.04 38.05
C ASP A 115 -15.65 -48.61 38.42
N LEU A 116 -14.67 -48.06 37.72
CA LEU A 116 -14.27 -46.67 37.85
C LEU A 116 -14.83 -45.83 36.69
N LEU A 117 -15.40 -44.69 37.01
CA LEU A 117 -15.84 -43.67 36.08
C LEU A 117 -14.88 -42.48 36.17
N PHE A 118 -14.16 -42.21 35.09
CA PHE A 118 -13.31 -41.04 34.95
C PHE A 118 -14.11 -39.97 34.23
N VAL A 119 -14.41 -38.88 34.92
CA VAL A 119 -15.17 -37.76 34.35
C VAL A 119 -14.22 -36.64 33.99
N ASP A 120 -14.34 -36.13 32.76
CA ASP A 120 -13.48 -35.05 32.24
C ASP A 120 -11.98 -35.35 32.42
N PHE A 121 -11.59 -36.60 32.12
CA PHE A 121 -10.21 -37.07 31.90
C PHE A 121 -9.30 -37.25 33.11
N ASP A 122 -9.87 -37.30 34.32
CA ASP A 122 -9.27 -37.64 35.64
C ASP A 122 -9.58 -36.61 36.73
N THR A 123 -10.19 -35.47 36.35
CA THR A 123 -10.54 -34.41 37.31
C THR A 123 -11.48 -34.88 38.40
N LEU A 124 -12.38 -35.84 38.11
CA LEU A 124 -13.29 -36.45 39.07
C LEU A 124 -13.37 -37.96 38.78
N ILE A 125 -13.00 -38.79 39.76
CA ILE A 125 -13.05 -40.24 39.64
C ILE A 125 -14.11 -40.78 40.59
N LEU A 126 -15.04 -41.58 40.06
CA LEU A 126 -16.07 -42.24 40.84
C LEU A 126 -15.88 -43.74 40.78
N LYS A 127 -16.14 -44.44 41.89
CA LYS A 127 -16.19 -45.89 41.94
C LYS A 127 -17.60 -46.35 42.19
N ILE A 128 -18.15 -47.20 41.32
CA ILE A 128 -19.48 -47.77 41.52
C ILE A 128 -19.47 -48.60 42.81
N SER A 129 -20.28 -48.19 43.78
CA SER A 129 -20.34 -48.79 45.11
C SER A 129 -21.52 -49.73 45.29
N ASP A 130 -22.66 -49.46 44.64
CA ASP A 130 -23.87 -50.28 44.75
C ASP A 130 -24.74 -50.17 43.48
N ILE A 131 -25.15 -51.32 42.94
CA ILE A 131 -26.03 -51.45 41.76
C ILE A 131 -27.41 -52.02 42.10
N SER A 132 -27.67 -52.38 43.36
CA SER A 132 -28.92 -53.03 43.79
C SER A 132 -30.16 -52.16 43.54
N THR A 133 -29.98 -50.85 43.49
CA THR A 133 -31.02 -49.84 43.25
C THR A 133 -31.33 -49.61 41.76
N ILE A 134 -30.74 -50.36 40.82
CA ILE A 134 -30.92 -50.10 39.39
C ILE A 134 -32.39 -50.17 38.94
N LYS A 135 -33.20 -51.02 39.58
CA LYS A 135 -34.65 -51.10 39.34
C LYS A 135 -35.41 -49.84 39.77
N GLU A 136 -34.84 -49.04 40.66
CA GLU A 136 -35.33 -47.71 41.08
C GLU A 136 -34.85 -46.60 40.12
N GLY A 137 -34.04 -46.93 39.11
CA GLY A 137 -33.56 -46.01 38.07
C GLY A 137 -32.20 -45.35 38.35
N TYR A 138 -31.51 -45.73 39.43
CA TYR A 138 -30.18 -45.21 39.78
C TYR A 138 -29.24 -46.27 40.36
N ILE A 139 -27.94 -46.01 40.30
CA ILE A 139 -26.89 -46.72 41.02
C ILE A 139 -26.15 -45.73 41.94
N SER A 140 -25.40 -46.23 42.92
CA SER A 140 -24.59 -45.37 43.80
C SER A 140 -23.11 -45.49 43.48
N ALA A 141 -22.41 -44.36 43.50
CA ALA A 141 -20.96 -44.30 43.30
C ALA A 141 -20.30 -43.47 44.41
N ARG A 142 -19.10 -43.87 44.81
CA ARG A 142 -18.26 -43.14 45.76
C ARG A 142 -17.23 -42.31 45.00
N ILE A 143 -17.04 -41.06 45.41
CA ILE A 143 -15.97 -40.19 44.89
C ILE A 143 -14.63 -40.72 45.40
N MET A 144 -13.75 -41.13 44.48
CA MET A 144 -12.41 -41.64 44.76
C MET A 144 -11.34 -40.53 44.69
N THR A 145 -11.60 -39.49 43.91
CA THR A 145 -10.73 -38.34 43.74
C THR A 145 -11.60 -37.11 43.66
N GLU A 146 -11.35 -36.13 44.53
CA GLU A 146 -12.09 -34.86 44.55
C GLU A 146 -11.95 -34.09 43.24
N GLY A 147 -12.98 -33.35 42.85
CA GLY A 147 -13.07 -32.83 41.49
C GLY A 147 -14.23 -31.90 41.21
N ASN A 148 -14.13 -31.18 40.08
CA ASN A 148 -15.18 -30.31 39.58
C ASN A 148 -15.93 -30.98 38.43
N LEU A 149 -17.25 -31.04 38.51
CA LEU A 149 -18.11 -31.51 37.43
C LEU A 149 -18.79 -30.34 36.73
N GLY A 150 -18.65 -30.28 35.41
CA GLY A 150 -19.44 -29.39 34.55
C GLY A 150 -20.57 -30.12 33.82
N ASN A 151 -21.36 -29.37 33.04
CA ASN A 151 -22.41 -29.93 32.18
C ASN A 151 -21.83 -30.79 31.05
N ASN A 152 -22.51 -31.89 30.72
CA ASN A 152 -22.27 -32.69 29.51
C ASN A 152 -20.82 -33.19 29.34
N LYS A 153 -20.18 -33.53 30.47
CA LYS A 153 -18.78 -33.99 30.51
C LYS A 153 -18.66 -35.44 30.11
N ALA A 154 -17.62 -35.78 29.34
CA ALA A 154 -17.35 -37.14 28.91
C ALA A 154 -16.99 -38.02 30.12
N VAL A 155 -17.42 -39.28 30.08
CA VAL A 155 -17.18 -40.29 31.10
C VAL A 155 -16.56 -41.51 30.47
N ILE A 156 -15.38 -41.91 30.96
CA ILE A 156 -14.69 -43.14 30.56
C ILE A 156 -14.90 -44.17 31.66
N VAL A 157 -15.31 -45.37 31.28
CA VAL A 157 -15.52 -46.48 32.20
C VAL A 157 -14.30 -47.39 32.17
N SER A 158 -13.59 -47.51 33.28
CA SER A 158 -12.57 -48.54 33.49
C SER A 158 -13.22 -49.70 34.25
N PRO A 159 -13.49 -50.83 33.58
CA PRO A 159 -14.18 -51.94 34.22
C PRO A 159 -13.29 -52.61 35.27
N GLY A 160 -13.91 -53.11 36.34
CA GLY A 160 -13.23 -53.95 37.35
C GLY A 160 -12.92 -55.37 36.86
N ASN A 161 -13.53 -55.78 35.74
CA ASN A 161 -13.43 -57.11 35.11
C ASN A 161 -13.19 -56.96 33.58
N ASN A 162 -12.86 -58.04 32.85
CA ASN A 162 -12.67 -58.01 31.38
C ASN A 162 -13.98 -57.85 30.57
N LYS A 163 -14.93 -57.04 31.03
CA LYS A 163 -16.22 -56.81 30.38
C LYS A 163 -16.09 -55.69 29.34
N VAL A 164 -16.75 -55.88 28.20
CA VAL A 164 -16.82 -54.90 27.11
C VAL A 164 -18.16 -54.18 27.19
N TYR A 165 -18.14 -52.85 27.18
CA TYR A 165 -19.34 -52.02 27.14
C TYR A 165 -19.82 -51.81 25.71
N HIS A 166 -21.12 -52.00 25.49
CA HIS A 166 -21.76 -51.80 24.20
C HIS A 166 -22.45 -50.45 24.17
N LEU A 167 -21.92 -49.55 23.34
CA LEU A 167 -22.60 -48.33 22.90
C LEU A 167 -23.01 -48.50 21.42
N PRO A 168 -24.11 -47.88 20.96
CA PRO A 168 -24.44 -47.88 19.54
C PRO A 168 -23.33 -47.20 18.74
N VAL A 169 -23.09 -47.59 17.49
CA VAL A 169 -22.04 -46.97 16.67
C VAL A 169 -22.37 -45.49 16.39
N LEU A 170 -23.63 -45.22 16.05
CA LEU A 170 -24.14 -43.89 15.74
C LEU A 170 -25.12 -43.42 16.81
N SER A 171 -24.97 -42.18 17.26
CA SER A 171 -26.01 -41.51 18.03
C SER A 171 -27.22 -41.17 17.15
N GLU A 172 -28.36 -40.85 17.76
CA GLU A 172 -29.54 -40.39 17.00
C GLU A 172 -29.24 -39.09 16.22
N LYS A 173 -28.40 -38.22 16.79
CA LYS A 173 -27.94 -37.00 16.14
C LYS A 173 -27.06 -37.31 14.93
N ASP A 174 -26.22 -38.34 15.00
CA ASP A 174 -25.39 -38.76 13.87
C ASP A 174 -26.25 -39.29 12.71
N LYS A 175 -27.26 -40.13 13.00
CA LYS A 175 -28.21 -40.61 11.98
C LYS A 175 -28.93 -39.45 11.30
N GLN A 176 -29.39 -38.47 12.07
CA GLN A 176 -29.99 -37.25 11.52
C GLN A 176 -29.01 -36.47 10.65
N SER A 177 -27.75 -36.31 11.11
CA SER A 177 -26.70 -35.60 10.39
C SER A 177 -26.36 -36.28 9.06
N ILE A 178 -26.27 -37.62 9.04
CA ILE A 178 -26.04 -38.42 7.83
C ILE A 178 -27.20 -38.25 6.85
N ASN A 179 -28.45 -38.35 7.30
CA ASN A 179 -29.63 -38.17 6.44
C ASN A 179 -29.64 -36.79 5.78
N ILE A 180 -29.36 -35.73 6.54
CA ILE A 180 -29.23 -34.37 6.01
C ILE A 180 -28.08 -34.28 5.00
N GLY A 181 -26.93 -34.89 5.32
CA GLY A 181 -25.80 -34.96 4.40
C GLY A 181 -26.17 -35.62 3.08
N LEU A 182 -26.89 -36.75 3.10
CA LEU A 182 -27.35 -37.46 1.90
C LEU A 182 -28.35 -36.63 1.08
N GLU A 183 -29.34 -35.99 1.73
CA GLU A 183 -30.30 -35.08 1.09
C GLU A 183 -29.59 -33.91 0.40
N GLU A 184 -28.55 -33.39 1.04
CA GLU A 184 -27.76 -32.27 0.54
C GLU A 184 -26.61 -32.71 -0.40
N GLY A 185 -26.45 -34.01 -0.69
CA GLY A 185 -25.38 -34.50 -1.58
C GLY A 185 -23.96 -34.33 -1.02
N ILE A 186 -23.81 -34.31 0.30
CA ILE A 186 -22.49 -34.33 0.97
C ILE A 186 -21.90 -35.73 0.86
N GLY A 187 -20.71 -35.82 0.26
CA GLY A 187 -20.03 -37.09 -0.03
C GLY A 187 -19.02 -37.56 0.99
N HIS A 188 -18.77 -36.83 2.10
CA HIS A 188 -17.72 -37.18 3.07
C HIS A 188 -18.24 -37.15 4.51
N LEU A 189 -17.84 -38.17 5.28
CA LEU A 189 -18.22 -38.36 6.69
C LEU A 189 -16.99 -38.75 7.50
N ALA A 190 -16.67 -38.01 8.56
CA ALA A 190 -15.72 -38.43 9.57
C ALA A 190 -16.48 -39.08 10.74
N LEU A 191 -16.24 -40.37 10.94
CA LEU A 191 -16.94 -41.21 11.91
C LEU A 191 -16.15 -41.26 13.22
N SER A 192 -16.72 -40.74 14.30
CA SER A 192 -16.13 -40.67 15.64
C SER A 192 -16.23 -41.99 16.39
N PHE A 193 -15.25 -42.24 17.26
CA PHE A 193 -15.13 -43.38 18.17
C PHE A 193 -15.24 -44.74 17.48
N VAL A 194 -14.56 -44.93 16.35
CA VAL A 194 -14.49 -46.24 15.68
C VAL A 194 -13.66 -47.20 16.53
N ARG A 195 -14.31 -48.21 17.12
CA ARG A 195 -13.64 -49.18 18.02
C ARG A 195 -13.27 -50.45 17.27
N LYS A 196 -14.11 -50.88 16.32
CA LYS A 196 -13.91 -52.12 15.55
C LYS A 196 -14.28 -51.94 14.09
N SER A 197 -13.71 -52.78 13.25
CA SER A 197 -13.99 -52.81 11.80
C SER A 197 -15.46 -53.12 11.45
N GLN A 198 -16.24 -53.71 12.35
CA GLN A 198 -17.69 -53.93 12.16
C GLN A 198 -18.50 -52.64 12.26
N ASP A 199 -18.02 -51.63 12.97
CA ASP A 199 -18.70 -50.33 13.12
C ASP A 199 -18.89 -49.68 11.73
N LEU A 200 -17.89 -49.87 10.86
CA LEU A 200 -17.93 -49.39 9.47
C LEU A 200 -19.01 -50.09 8.65
N ASP A 201 -19.28 -51.38 8.88
CA ASP A 201 -20.32 -52.11 8.15
C ASP A 201 -21.72 -51.54 8.47
N GLU A 202 -21.93 -51.07 9.70
CA GLU A 202 -23.17 -50.40 10.11
C GLU A 202 -23.31 -49.05 9.41
N VAL A 203 -22.27 -48.22 9.44
CA VAL A 203 -22.31 -46.88 8.83
C VAL A 203 -22.42 -46.95 7.31
N ARG A 204 -21.79 -47.93 6.66
CA ARG A 204 -21.95 -48.18 5.21
C ARG A 204 -23.39 -48.50 4.83
N LYS A 205 -24.11 -49.25 5.67
CA LYS A 205 -25.54 -49.52 5.47
C LYS A 205 -26.37 -48.24 5.61
N VAL A 206 -26.13 -47.46 6.68
CA VAL A 206 -26.89 -46.21 6.93
C VAL A 206 -26.65 -45.18 5.83
N THR A 207 -25.43 -45.11 5.30
CA THR A 207 -25.06 -44.19 4.20
C THR A 207 -25.39 -44.73 2.81
N ASN A 208 -25.92 -45.96 2.69
CA ASN A 208 -26.10 -46.68 1.42
C ASN A 208 -24.82 -46.69 0.54
N ASN A 209 -23.63 -46.73 1.15
CA ASN A 209 -22.32 -46.60 0.49
C ASN A 209 -22.14 -45.30 -0.33
N ALA A 210 -22.93 -44.26 -0.10
CA ALA A 210 -22.87 -43.01 -0.87
C ALA A 210 -21.79 -42.03 -0.36
N MET A 211 -21.28 -42.23 0.86
CA MET A 211 -20.30 -41.34 1.49
C MET A 211 -18.93 -42.01 1.64
N TYR A 212 -17.88 -41.22 1.43
CA TYR A 212 -16.49 -41.50 1.76
C TYR A 212 -16.29 -41.42 3.29
N ILE A 213 -15.96 -42.53 3.92
CA ILE A 213 -15.87 -42.68 5.37
C ILE A 213 -14.42 -42.53 5.82
N ILE A 214 -14.20 -41.49 6.63
CA ILE A 214 -12.96 -41.22 7.36
C ILE A 214 -13.14 -41.75 8.78
N SER A 215 -12.46 -42.84 9.13
CA SER A 215 -12.61 -43.49 10.44
C SER A 215 -11.72 -42.83 11.47
N LYS A 216 -12.32 -42.28 12.54
CA LYS A 216 -11.56 -41.63 13.61
C LYS A 216 -11.08 -42.65 14.62
N VAL A 217 -9.75 -42.70 14.78
CA VAL A 217 -9.04 -43.53 15.75
C VAL A 217 -8.83 -42.68 17.00
N GLU A 218 -9.70 -42.89 17.98
CA GLU A 218 -9.86 -42.05 19.17
C GLU A 218 -9.80 -42.85 20.49
N ALA A 219 -9.97 -44.17 20.44
CA ALA A 219 -10.04 -45.03 21.62
C ALA A 219 -8.95 -46.11 21.61
N GLU A 220 -8.55 -46.60 22.78
CA GLU A 220 -7.55 -47.67 22.92
C GLU A 220 -8.00 -48.95 22.17
N GLU A 221 -9.30 -49.28 22.25
CA GLU A 221 -9.89 -50.45 21.58
C GLU A 221 -9.61 -50.45 20.06
N SER A 222 -9.66 -49.28 19.42
CA SER A 222 -9.38 -49.10 18.00
C SER A 222 -7.98 -49.59 17.61
N LEU A 223 -7.01 -49.45 18.51
CA LEU A 223 -5.62 -49.85 18.26
C LEU A 223 -5.46 -51.37 18.19
N HIS A 224 -6.35 -52.13 18.86
CA HIS A 224 -6.35 -53.58 18.81
C HIS A 224 -6.92 -54.13 17.50
N ASP A 225 -7.82 -53.42 16.81
CA ASP A 225 -8.39 -53.81 15.51
C ASP A 225 -7.91 -52.94 14.33
N ILE A 226 -6.85 -52.14 14.55
CA ILE A 226 -6.40 -51.08 13.63
C ILE A 226 -6.14 -51.56 12.20
N ASP A 227 -5.58 -52.77 12.04
CA ASP A 227 -5.28 -53.33 10.72
C ASP A 227 -6.54 -53.53 9.88
N LYS A 228 -7.64 -53.99 10.52
CA LYS A 228 -8.92 -54.22 9.84
C LYS A 228 -9.70 -52.93 9.64
N ILE A 229 -9.57 -51.99 10.58
CA ILE A 229 -10.13 -50.64 10.42
C ILE A 229 -9.52 -49.99 9.17
N ILE A 230 -8.19 -49.92 9.10
CA ILE A 230 -7.45 -49.36 7.95
C ILE A 230 -7.88 -50.01 6.61
N GLU A 231 -8.10 -51.32 6.58
CA GLU A 231 -8.50 -52.05 5.38
C GLU A 231 -9.91 -51.69 4.88
N LYS A 232 -10.85 -51.39 5.79
CA LYS A 232 -12.24 -51.08 5.46
C LYS A 232 -12.56 -49.59 5.32
N SER A 233 -11.71 -48.74 5.90
CA SER A 233 -11.84 -47.30 5.85
C SER A 233 -11.45 -46.74 4.49
N ASP A 234 -12.14 -45.71 4.00
CA ASP A 234 -11.65 -44.97 2.83
C ASP A 234 -10.47 -44.07 3.21
N ALA A 235 -10.45 -43.58 4.45
CA ALA A 235 -9.30 -42.94 5.09
C ALA A 235 -9.38 -43.09 6.61
N VAL A 236 -8.28 -42.86 7.30
CA VAL A 236 -8.22 -42.84 8.76
C VAL A 236 -7.92 -41.42 9.24
N LEU A 237 -8.54 -41.00 10.33
CA LEU A 237 -8.22 -39.77 11.05
C LEU A 237 -7.74 -40.14 12.46
N MET A 238 -6.51 -39.79 12.80
CA MET A 238 -6.01 -39.93 14.16
C MET A 238 -6.27 -38.62 14.92
N ASP A 239 -7.15 -38.67 15.91
CA ASP A 239 -7.38 -37.55 16.82
C ASP A 239 -6.54 -37.75 18.08
N ARG A 240 -5.46 -36.98 18.19
CA ARG A 240 -4.46 -37.16 19.25
C ARG A 240 -5.00 -36.70 20.60
N GLY A 241 -5.83 -35.67 20.59
CA GLY A 241 -6.45 -35.09 21.76
C GLY A 241 -7.43 -36.07 22.37
N ASP A 242 -8.33 -36.63 21.56
CA ASP A 242 -9.28 -37.62 22.06
C ASP A 242 -8.59 -38.93 22.48
N MET A 243 -7.62 -39.42 21.71
CA MET A 243 -6.90 -40.65 22.06
C MET A 243 -6.03 -40.52 23.32
N SER A 244 -5.49 -39.33 23.62
CA SER A 244 -4.68 -39.09 24.82
C SER A 244 -5.45 -39.25 26.14
N LYS A 245 -6.77 -39.37 26.06
CA LYS A 245 -7.66 -39.55 27.21
C LYS A 245 -7.68 -40.99 27.72
N GLU A 246 -7.39 -41.95 26.85
CA GLU A 246 -7.33 -43.38 27.18
C GLU A 246 -5.90 -43.93 27.09
N VAL A 247 -5.07 -43.33 26.24
CA VAL A 247 -3.70 -43.77 25.98
C VAL A 247 -2.70 -42.78 26.59
N PRO A 248 -1.70 -43.23 27.36
CA PRO A 248 -0.67 -42.36 27.93
C PRO A 248 0.02 -41.48 26.87
N ILE A 249 0.14 -40.18 27.17
CA ILE A 249 0.61 -39.16 26.23
C ILE A 249 1.98 -39.45 25.62
N GLU A 250 2.88 -40.07 26.39
CA GLU A 250 4.23 -40.43 25.93
C GLU A 250 4.24 -41.54 24.88
N LYS A 251 3.14 -42.31 24.74
CA LYS A 251 2.98 -43.36 23.73
C LYS A 251 2.41 -42.85 22.40
N ILE A 252 1.71 -41.72 22.42
CA ILE A 252 0.99 -41.15 21.26
C ILE A 252 1.91 -40.98 20.03
N PRO A 253 3.14 -40.41 20.15
CA PRO A 253 3.99 -40.20 18.98
C PRO A 253 4.40 -41.50 18.28
N LEU A 254 4.65 -42.58 19.05
CA LEU A 254 4.99 -43.88 18.46
C LEU A 254 3.78 -44.56 17.83
N ILE A 255 2.60 -44.43 18.44
CA ILE A 255 1.34 -44.94 17.89
C ILE A 255 1.04 -44.26 16.54
N GLN A 256 1.25 -42.95 16.43
CA GLN A 256 1.10 -42.22 15.16
C GLN A 256 1.96 -42.85 14.06
N LYS A 257 3.25 -43.07 14.33
CA LYS A 257 4.17 -43.70 13.38
C LYS A 257 3.74 -45.12 13.01
N ILE A 258 3.21 -45.88 13.96
CA ILE A 258 2.68 -47.24 13.71
C ILE A 258 1.48 -47.19 12.77
N ILE A 259 0.49 -46.33 13.04
CA ILE A 259 -0.71 -46.17 12.22
C ILE A 259 -0.33 -45.72 10.80
N LEU A 260 0.50 -44.67 10.69
CA LEU A 260 0.96 -44.15 9.39
C LEU A 260 1.66 -45.23 8.57
N LYS A 261 2.56 -46.01 9.19
CA LYS A 261 3.24 -47.12 8.49
C LYS A 261 2.26 -48.19 8.02
N LYS A 262 1.37 -48.67 8.89
CA LYS A 262 0.39 -49.70 8.55
C LYS A 262 -0.58 -49.27 7.45
N ALA A 263 -0.98 -48.00 7.47
CA ALA A 263 -1.88 -47.41 6.47
C ALA A 263 -1.18 -47.22 5.12
N LYS A 264 0.08 -46.78 5.14
CA LYS A 264 0.93 -46.68 3.94
C LYS A 264 1.10 -48.02 3.22
N GLU A 265 1.29 -49.11 3.96
CA GLU A 265 1.38 -50.47 3.40
C GLU A 265 0.09 -50.90 2.65
N ARG A 266 -1.04 -50.27 2.94
CA ARG A 266 -2.36 -50.57 2.35
C ARG A 266 -2.90 -49.46 1.44
N ASN A 267 -2.11 -48.40 1.21
CA ASN A 267 -2.51 -47.20 0.46
C ASN A 267 -3.76 -46.49 1.04
N THR A 268 -4.01 -46.61 2.35
CA THR A 268 -5.10 -45.89 3.02
C THR A 268 -4.61 -44.52 3.47
N PRO A 269 -5.22 -43.40 3.03
CA PRO A 269 -4.85 -42.07 3.49
C PRO A 269 -5.04 -41.89 5.01
N VAL A 270 -4.12 -41.16 5.65
CA VAL A 270 -4.21 -40.85 7.09
C VAL A 270 -4.16 -39.35 7.31
N TYR A 271 -5.16 -38.83 8.00
CA TYR A 271 -5.23 -37.46 8.48
C TYR A 271 -4.86 -37.42 9.96
N ILE A 272 -4.18 -36.35 10.38
CA ILE A 272 -3.82 -36.13 11.79
C ILE A 272 -4.50 -34.84 12.27
N ALA A 273 -5.16 -34.91 13.43
CA ALA A 273 -5.80 -33.78 14.08
C ALA A 273 -5.20 -33.49 15.47
N THR A 274 -5.56 -32.29 15.97
CA THR A 274 -5.29 -31.73 17.31
C THR A 274 -3.81 -31.55 17.66
N ASN A 275 -3.51 -30.62 18.58
CA ASN A 275 -2.15 -30.31 19.04
C ASN A 275 -1.15 -29.95 17.92
N LEU A 276 -1.63 -29.46 16.77
CA LEU A 276 -0.77 -29.07 15.64
C LEU A 276 -0.30 -27.62 15.78
N LEU A 277 -1.23 -26.67 15.99
CA LEU A 277 -0.95 -25.24 16.16
C LEU A 277 -1.79 -24.68 17.32
N GLU A 278 -2.03 -25.49 18.35
CA GLU A 278 -2.97 -25.21 19.44
C GLU A 278 -2.67 -23.89 20.17
N SER A 279 -1.40 -23.56 20.37
CA SER A 279 -1.02 -22.29 20.98
C SER A 279 -1.48 -21.07 20.18
N MET A 280 -1.74 -21.23 18.87
CA MET A 280 -2.25 -20.17 17.99
C MET A 280 -3.74 -19.89 18.13
N ILE A 281 -4.47 -20.64 18.97
CA ILE A 281 -5.84 -20.28 19.36
C ILE A 281 -5.86 -18.87 19.97
N VAL A 282 -4.84 -18.54 20.77
CA VAL A 282 -4.70 -17.21 21.41
C VAL A 282 -3.44 -16.46 20.97
N ASN A 283 -2.38 -17.16 20.56
CA ASN A 283 -1.13 -16.51 20.16
C ASN A 283 -1.06 -16.29 18.64
N LYS A 284 -0.25 -15.32 18.21
CA LYS A 284 -0.03 -15.06 16.77
C LYS A 284 0.94 -16.04 16.10
N LYS A 285 1.69 -16.82 16.88
CA LYS A 285 2.74 -17.73 16.41
C LYS A 285 2.70 -19.02 17.21
N PRO A 286 3.01 -20.16 16.58
CA PRO A 286 3.11 -21.42 17.27
C PRO A 286 4.42 -21.50 18.06
N THR A 287 4.48 -22.46 18.96
CA THR A 287 5.71 -22.87 19.62
C THR A 287 6.64 -23.58 18.66
N ARG A 288 7.94 -23.63 19.00
CA ARG A 288 8.92 -24.40 18.23
C ARG A 288 8.63 -25.90 18.24
N ALA A 289 8.01 -26.39 19.33
CA ALA A 289 7.61 -27.80 19.47
C ALA A 289 6.51 -28.17 18.47
N GLU A 290 5.47 -27.33 18.35
CA GLU A 290 4.38 -27.48 17.37
C GLU A 290 4.90 -27.44 15.93
N VAL A 291 5.77 -26.48 15.61
CA VAL A 291 6.41 -26.41 14.28
C VAL A 291 7.15 -27.70 13.95
N ASN A 292 7.92 -28.23 14.90
CA ASN A 292 8.65 -29.48 14.72
C ASN A 292 7.70 -30.68 14.59
N ASP A 293 6.62 -30.73 15.38
CA ASP A 293 5.62 -31.79 15.34
C ASP A 293 4.90 -31.85 13.99
N VAL A 294 4.43 -30.71 13.47
CA VAL A 294 3.78 -30.62 12.16
C VAL A 294 4.71 -31.11 11.05
N ILE A 295 5.96 -30.62 11.01
CA ILE A 295 6.93 -31.02 9.98
C ILE A 295 7.20 -32.53 10.06
N ASN A 296 7.46 -33.08 11.24
CA ASN A 296 7.72 -34.51 11.39
C ASN A 296 6.50 -35.38 11.05
N THR A 297 5.29 -34.91 11.37
CA THR A 297 4.05 -35.59 11.03
C THR A 297 3.88 -35.73 9.51
N ILE A 298 4.25 -34.70 8.74
CA ILE A 298 4.24 -34.76 7.27
C ILE A 298 5.33 -35.71 6.75
N ILE A 299 6.55 -35.62 7.31
CA ILE A 299 7.67 -36.51 6.93
C ILE A 299 7.31 -37.98 7.17
N ASP A 300 6.62 -38.27 8.27
CA ASP A 300 6.15 -39.62 8.63
C ASP A 300 5.09 -40.18 7.64
N GLY A 301 4.54 -39.34 6.77
CA GLY A 301 3.66 -39.75 5.67
C GLY A 301 2.18 -39.44 5.90
N ALA A 302 1.84 -38.47 6.76
CA ALA A 302 0.46 -38.00 6.86
C ALA A 302 -0.04 -37.48 5.49
N SER A 303 -1.24 -37.90 5.11
CA SER A 303 -1.90 -37.49 3.86
C SER A 303 -2.61 -36.14 3.99
N GLY A 304 -2.84 -35.69 5.22
CA GLY A 304 -3.35 -34.36 5.49
C GLY A 304 -3.39 -34.02 6.98
N LEU A 305 -3.62 -32.75 7.27
CA LEU A 305 -3.60 -32.17 8.60
C LEU A 305 -4.90 -31.41 8.86
N ILE A 306 -5.38 -31.46 10.10
CA ILE A 306 -6.66 -30.85 10.49
C ILE A 306 -6.45 -29.77 11.54
N LEU A 307 -6.85 -28.53 11.22
CA LEU A 307 -7.01 -27.47 12.21
C LEU A 307 -8.39 -27.60 12.86
N SER A 308 -8.40 -27.74 14.18
CA SER A 308 -9.60 -28.01 14.99
C SER A 308 -10.03 -26.74 15.71
N ALA A 309 -9.64 -26.58 16.97
CA ALA A 309 -10.01 -25.41 17.77
C ALA A 309 -9.40 -24.11 17.20
N GLU A 310 -8.24 -24.20 16.53
CA GLU A 310 -7.51 -23.10 15.92
C GLU A 310 -8.36 -22.30 14.93
N THR A 311 -9.21 -22.96 14.15
CA THR A 311 -10.08 -22.31 13.15
C THR A 311 -11.54 -22.20 13.58
N ALA A 312 -11.99 -23.05 14.50
CA ALA A 312 -13.36 -23.03 14.97
C ALA A 312 -13.61 -21.89 15.98
N ILE A 313 -12.70 -21.69 16.93
CA ILE A 313 -12.85 -20.74 18.04
C ILE A 313 -11.63 -19.82 18.27
N GLY A 314 -10.55 -20.01 17.52
CA GLY A 314 -9.32 -19.23 17.68
C GLY A 314 -9.48 -17.75 17.31
N GLU A 315 -8.63 -16.91 17.89
CA GLU A 315 -8.60 -15.46 17.64
C GLU A 315 -8.09 -15.11 16.24
N ASN A 316 -7.24 -15.96 15.65
CA ASN A 316 -6.54 -15.69 14.39
C ASN A 316 -6.60 -16.90 13.42
N PRO A 317 -7.82 -17.33 12.99
CA PRO A 317 -8.01 -18.59 12.26
C PRO A 317 -7.30 -18.60 10.90
N MET A 318 -7.22 -17.44 10.22
CA MET A 318 -6.60 -17.30 8.91
C MET A 318 -5.08 -17.42 8.99
N GLU A 319 -4.49 -16.91 10.07
CA GLU A 319 -3.08 -16.98 10.37
C GLU A 319 -2.66 -18.43 10.66
N CYS A 320 -3.51 -19.22 11.33
CA CYS A 320 -3.29 -20.66 11.53
C CYS A 320 -3.22 -21.41 10.20
N VAL A 321 -4.17 -21.15 9.28
CA VAL A 321 -4.16 -21.76 7.93
C VAL A 321 -2.90 -21.38 7.16
N ASN A 322 -2.52 -20.10 7.18
CA ASN A 322 -1.29 -19.64 6.52
C ASN A 322 -0.04 -20.31 7.10
N MET A 323 0.04 -20.45 8.43
CA MET A 323 1.17 -21.07 9.08
C MET A 323 1.27 -22.55 8.70
N LEU A 324 0.15 -23.27 8.68
CA LEU A 324 0.12 -24.67 8.27
C LEU A 324 0.58 -24.85 6.82
N ASN A 325 0.08 -24.02 5.90
CA ASN A 325 0.54 -23.99 4.50
C ASN A 325 2.06 -23.78 4.40
N LYS A 326 2.61 -22.82 5.14
CA LYS A 326 4.06 -22.58 5.18
C LYS A 326 4.82 -23.81 5.64
N LEU A 327 4.36 -24.48 6.70
CA LEU A 327 5.00 -25.68 7.22
C LEU A 327 4.94 -26.85 6.22
N ILE A 328 3.84 -26.99 5.48
CA ILE A 328 3.69 -27.97 4.40
C ILE A 328 4.71 -27.69 3.29
N GLU A 329 4.80 -26.44 2.80
CA GLU A 329 5.80 -26.07 1.79
C GLU A 329 7.24 -26.30 2.30
N HIS A 330 7.53 -25.92 3.55
CA HIS A 330 8.85 -26.14 4.15
C HIS A 330 9.19 -27.63 4.29
N SER A 331 8.20 -28.51 4.48
CA SER A 331 8.45 -29.95 4.58
C SER A 331 8.95 -30.58 3.28
N LYS A 332 8.69 -29.96 2.11
CA LYS A 332 9.14 -30.46 0.80
C LYS A 332 10.65 -30.42 0.64
N TYR A 333 11.32 -29.49 1.32
CA TYR A 333 12.78 -29.37 1.31
C TYR A 333 13.49 -30.53 2.02
N VAL A 334 12.77 -31.30 2.84
CA VAL A 334 13.35 -32.43 3.59
C VAL A 334 13.89 -33.50 2.64
N ASP A 335 13.20 -33.73 1.51
CA ASP A 335 13.58 -34.73 0.52
C ASP A 335 14.86 -34.33 -0.27
N ASP A 336 15.32 -33.06 -0.18
CA ASP A 336 16.48 -32.53 -0.90
C ASP A 336 17.54 -31.87 0.01
N ILE A 337 17.54 -32.21 1.31
CA ILE A 337 18.46 -31.62 2.31
C ILE A 337 19.92 -31.64 1.88
N GLU A 338 20.35 -32.68 1.16
CA GLU A 338 21.75 -32.84 0.73
C GLU A 338 22.18 -31.82 -0.33
N ASN A 339 21.26 -31.27 -1.12
CA ASN A 339 21.57 -30.33 -2.21
C ASN A 339 21.20 -28.87 -1.89
N ILE A 340 20.55 -28.61 -0.76
CA ILE A 340 20.13 -27.26 -0.38
C ILE A 340 21.30 -26.48 0.22
N SER A 341 21.72 -25.41 -0.47
CA SER A 341 22.65 -24.43 0.08
C SER A 341 21.99 -23.67 1.25
N HIS A 342 22.63 -23.65 2.42
CA HIS A 342 22.14 -22.88 3.58
C HIS A 342 21.93 -21.40 3.25
N HIS A 343 22.78 -20.81 2.40
CA HIS A 343 22.62 -19.43 1.98
C HIS A 343 21.40 -19.23 1.09
N GLU A 344 21.10 -20.16 0.20
CA GLU A 344 19.94 -20.08 -0.69
C GLU A 344 18.64 -20.23 0.11
N TYR A 345 18.57 -21.25 0.98
CA TYR A 345 17.42 -21.49 1.85
C TYR A 345 17.08 -20.32 2.78
N LEU A 346 18.09 -19.61 3.30
CA LEU A 346 17.88 -18.42 4.12
C LEU A 346 17.53 -17.15 3.31
N SER A 347 17.80 -17.14 2.01
CA SER A 347 17.65 -15.97 1.15
C SER A 347 16.38 -15.99 0.30
N ASP A 348 15.86 -17.17 -0.04
CA ASP A 348 14.68 -17.34 -0.89
C ASP A 348 13.40 -17.54 -0.06
N ASN A 349 12.78 -16.43 0.33
CA ASN A 349 11.44 -16.45 0.95
C ASN A 349 10.32 -16.50 -0.10
N SER A 350 10.61 -16.53 -1.41
CA SER A 350 9.59 -16.38 -2.44
C SER A 350 8.80 -17.67 -2.69
N GLN A 351 9.42 -18.84 -2.50
CA GLN A 351 8.81 -20.14 -2.78
C GLN A 351 7.77 -20.60 -1.74
N THR A 352 7.73 -19.99 -0.56
CA THR A 352 6.78 -20.35 0.52
C THR A 352 5.81 -19.23 0.86
N SER A 353 5.85 -18.12 0.11
CA SER A 353 5.00 -16.96 0.34
C SER A 353 3.63 -17.18 -0.29
N SER A 354 2.56 -16.96 0.48
CA SER A 354 1.20 -16.90 -0.06
C SER A 354 0.92 -15.59 -0.81
N LEU A 355 1.89 -14.68 -0.91
CA LEU A 355 1.78 -13.43 -1.66
C LEU A 355 2.00 -13.69 -3.16
N ILE A 356 1.51 -12.80 -4.00
CA ILE A 356 1.85 -12.78 -5.43
C ILE A 356 3.37 -12.81 -5.63
N GLU A 357 3.86 -13.60 -6.58
CA GLU A 357 5.28 -13.67 -6.90
C GLU A 357 5.83 -12.30 -7.35
N PRO A 358 7.10 -12.00 -7.05
CA PRO A 358 7.81 -10.88 -7.65
C PRO A 358 7.76 -10.95 -9.18
N HIS A 359 7.79 -9.79 -9.83
CA HIS A 359 7.78 -9.74 -11.28
C HIS A 359 9.08 -10.36 -11.86
N GLY A 360 8.91 -11.28 -12.82
CA GLY A 360 10.01 -12.12 -13.31
C GLY A 360 10.35 -13.32 -12.41
N GLY A 361 9.54 -13.64 -11.40
CA GLY A 361 9.64 -14.84 -10.57
C GLY A 361 10.56 -14.72 -9.36
N LYS A 362 11.46 -13.74 -9.32
CA LYS A 362 12.41 -13.54 -8.22
C LYS A 362 12.54 -12.08 -7.83
N LEU A 363 12.54 -11.81 -6.52
CA LEU A 363 12.82 -10.48 -6.01
C LEU A 363 14.32 -10.22 -6.11
N VAL A 364 14.70 -9.16 -6.82
CA VAL A 364 16.09 -8.74 -6.99
C VAL A 364 16.60 -8.14 -5.67
N GLU A 365 17.75 -8.59 -5.21
CA GLU A 365 18.50 -7.97 -4.11
C GLU A 365 19.97 -7.83 -4.54
N ARG A 366 20.42 -6.60 -4.76
CA ARG A 366 21.77 -6.31 -5.27
C ARG A 366 22.57 -5.50 -4.26
N PHE A 367 22.72 -6.02 -3.05
CA PHE A 367 23.59 -5.43 -2.04
C PHE A 367 25.00 -6.02 -2.13
N VAL A 368 26.00 -5.19 -1.89
CA VAL A 368 27.38 -5.65 -1.72
C VAL A 368 27.51 -6.39 -0.39
N LYS A 369 28.08 -7.60 -0.41
CA LYS A 369 28.41 -8.35 0.82
C LYS A 369 29.67 -7.79 1.50
N GLU A 370 30.70 -7.54 0.70
CA GLU A 370 31.98 -6.95 1.13
C GLU A 370 32.41 -5.89 0.12
N ILE A 371 32.78 -4.71 0.61
CA ILE A 371 33.26 -3.62 -0.23
C ILE A 371 34.64 -4.03 -0.77
N PRO A 372 34.88 -4.00 -2.10
CA PRO A 372 36.18 -4.34 -2.66
C PRO A 372 37.29 -3.46 -2.06
N GLU A 373 38.42 -4.04 -1.65
CA GLU A 373 39.53 -3.28 -1.05
C GLU A 373 40.06 -2.17 -1.98
N ASN A 374 39.99 -2.41 -3.29
CA ASN A 374 40.39 -1.47 -4.33
C ASN A 374 39.27 -0.51 -4.79
N VAL A 375 38.13 -0.43 -4.09
CA VAL A 375 36.97 0.39 -4.54
C VAL A 375 37.34 1.85 -4.80
N ASN A 376 38.31 2.39 -4.04
CA ASN A 376 38.74 3.79 -4.15
C ASN A 376 39.58 4.08 -5.41
N SER A 377 40.21 3.07 -6.02
CA SER A 377 41.01 3.22 -7.23
C SER A 377 40.21 3.03 -8.52
N LEU A 378 38.95 2.62 -8.43
CA LEU A 378 38.06 2.44 -9.59
C LEU A 378 37.60 3.79 -10.16
N LYS A 379 37.31 3.80 -11.46
CA LYS A 379 36.78 4.98 -12.16
C LYS A 379 35.41 5.38 -11.59
N LYS A 380 35.19 6.69 -11.45
CA LYS A 380 34.00 7.25 -10.78
C LYS A 380 33.03 7.87 -11.78
N ILE A 381 31.74 7.58 -11.61
CA ILE A 381 30.66 8.30 -12.27
C ILE A 381 29.80 8.97 -11.21
N LYS A 382 29.68 10.29 -11.33
CA LYS A 382 28.78 11.10 -10.50
C LYS A 382 27.35 10.97 -11.01
N LEU A 383 26.46 10.50 -10.15
CA LEU A 383 25.04 10.34 -10.45
C LEU A 383 24.26 11.61 -10.09
N ASN A 384 23.21 11.88 -10.86
CA ASN A 384 22.19 12.86 -10.47
C ASN A 384 21.16 12.23 -9.50
N ALA A 385 20.27 13.07 -8.93
CA ALA A 385 19.27 12.62 -7.95
C ALA A 385 18.32 11.53 -8.49
N GLU A 386 17.93 11.60 -9.76
CA GLU A 386 17.02 10.67 -10.42
C GLU A 386 17.71 9.30 -10.62
N GLN A 387 18.96 9.31 -11.10
CA GLN A 387 19.79 8.11 -11.25
C GLN A 387 20.11 7.46 -9.90
N LEU A 388 20.33 8.24 -8.83
CA LEU A 388 20.49 7.72 -7.47
C LEU A 388 19.24 6.97 -6.97
N MET A 389 18.04 7.50 -7.27
CA MET A 389 16.80 6.81 -6.96
C MET A 389 16.71 5.48 -7.72
N ASP A 390 17.02 5.48 -9.02
CA ASP A 390 16.96 4.27 -9.84
C ASP A 390 17.95 3.20 -9.39
N VAL A 391 19.19 3.56 -9.05
CA VAL A 391 20.18 2.64 -8.45
C VAL A 391 19.63 1.97 -7.19
N GLU A 392 19.06 2.75 -6.27
CA GLU A 392 18.47 2.18 -5.06
C GLU A 392 17.25 1.29 -5.38
N GLN A 393 16.34 1.73 -6.24
CA GLN A 393 15.12 0.97 -6.58
C GLN A 393 15.41 -0.35 -7.32
N ILE A 394 16.44 -0.38 -8.17
CA ILE A 394 16.97 -1.62 -8.76
C ILE A 394 17.47 -2.54 -7.63
N ALA A 395 18.35 -2.02 -6.77
CA ALA A 395 19.06 -2.86 -5.81
C ALA A 395 18.17 -3.45 -4.71
N ILE A 396 17.11 -2.74 -4.30
CA ILE A 396 16.16 -3.23 -3.31
C ILE A 396 15.04 -4.09 -3.90
N GLY A 397 15.02 -4.27 -5.23
CA GLY A 397 14.08 -5.15 -5.92
C GLY A 397 12.75 -4.51 -6.30
N THR A 398 12.57 -3.20 -6.11
CA THR A 398 11.35 -2.51 -6.57
C THR A 398 11.19 -2.65 -8.07
N PHE A 399 12.30 -2.66 -8.82
CA PHE A 399 12.30 -2.81 -10.27
C PHE A 399 12.55 -4.24 -10.75
N SER A 400 12.36 -5.27 -9.91
CA SER A 400 12.49 -6.67 -10.36
C SER A 400 11.67 -6.91 -11.65
N PRO A 401 12.22 -7.59 -12.66
CA PRO A 401 13.47 -8.37 -12.66
C PRO A 401 14.75 -7.59 -13.02
N ILE A 402 14.70 -6.26 -13.09
CA ILE A 402 15.85 -5.44 -13.47
C ILE A 402 16.96 -5.53 -12.42
N GLU A 403 18.18 -5.92 -12.82
CA GLU A 403 19.36 -6.07 -11.94
C GLU A 403 20.43 -4.97 -12.14
N GLY A 404 20.18 -4.02 -13.05
CA GLY A 404 21.11 -2.97 -13.44
C GLY A 404 20.55 -2.04 -14.50
N PHE A 405 21.41 -1.18 -15.05
CA PHE A 405 21.04 -0.33 -16.17
C PHE A 405 21.01 -1.15 -17.47
N MET A 406 20.04 -0.85 -18.33
CA MET A 406 19.67 -1.71 -19.46
C MET A 406 20.71 -1.72 -20.58
N GLY A 407 20.97 -2.91 -21.11
CA GLY A 407 21.68 -3.11 -22.38
C GLY A 407 20.82 -2.70 -23.58
N LYS A 408 21.42 -2.71 -24.78
CA LYS A 408 20.79 -2.19 -26.01
C LYS A 408 19.54 -2.97 -26.40
N GLU A 409 19.58 -4.29 -26.30
CA GLU A 409 18.45 -5.14 -26.69
C GLU A 409 17.23 -4.98 -25.78
N ASP A 410 17.44 -4.91 -24.46
CA ASP A 410 16.36 -4.63 -23.50
C ASP A 410 15.78 -3.23 -23.73
N PHE A 411 16.65 -2.23 -23.93
CA PHE A 411 16.23 -0.86 -24.21
C PHE A 411 15.33 -0.79 -25.45
N GLN A 412 15.77 -1.38 -26.56
CA GLN A 412 14.98 -1.38 -27.81
C GLN A 412 13.68 -2.19 -27.66
N GLY A 413 13.74 -3.37 -27.04
CA GLY A 413 12.56 -4.21 -26.80
C GLY A 413 11.49 -3.52 -25.96
N ILE A 414 11.89 -2.68 -24.99
CA ILE A 414 10.96 -1.89 -24.20
C ILE A 414 10.30 -0.79 -25.04
N LEU A 415 11.07 -0.08 -25.87
CA LEU A 415 10.51 0.95 -26.75
C LEU A 415 9.50 0.36 -27.73
N ASP A 416 9.84 -0.77 -28.35
CA ASP A 416 9.04 -1.36 -29.43
C ASP A 416 7.86 -2.19 -28.92
N HIS A 417 8.07 -2.95 -27.84
CA HIS A 417 7.16 -4.01 -27.43
C HIS A 417 6.82 -4.00 -25.94
N MET A 418 7.39 -3.10 -25.15
CA MET A 418 7.31 -3.11 -23.68
C MET A 418 7.72 -4.47 -23.09
N LYS A 419 8.74 -5.10 -23.66
CA LYS A 419 9.26 -6.39 -23.21
C LYS A 419 10.78 -6.35 -23.15
N LEU A 420 11.33 -6.97 -22.12
CA LEU A 420 12.75 -7.29 -22.02
C LEU A 420 13.12 -8.37 -23.04
N LYS A 421 14.41 -8.57 -23.29
CA LYS A 421 14.94 -9.60 -24.21
C LYS A 421 14.41 -11.01 -23.89
N ASN A 422 14.20 -11.31 -22.61
CA ASN A 422 13.67 -12.60 -22.16
C ASN A 422 12.14 -12.73 -22.31
N GLY A 423 11.46 -11.74 -22.89
CA GLY A 423 10.01 -11.73 -23.13
C GLY A 423 9.19 -11.21 -21.95
N VAL A 424 9.80 -10.92 -20.79
CA VAL A 424 9.09 -10.39 -19.63
C VAL A 424 8.66 -8.95 -19.88
N VAL A 425 7.39 -8.63 -19.59
CA VAL A 425 6.83 -7.28 -19.78
C VAL A 425 7.55 -6.26 -18.90
N TRP A 426 8.02 -5.16 -19.49
CA TRP A 426 8.55 -4.01 -18.78
C TRP A 426 8.33 -2.73 -19.61
N PRO A 427 7.68 -1.70 -19.07
CA PRO A 427 7.15 -0.62 -19.92
C PRO A 427 8.06 0.61 -20.07
N LEU A 428 9.04 0.81 -19.17
CA LEU A 428 9.87 2.03 -19.12
C LEU A 428 11.37 1.71 -19.08
N PRO A 429 12.20 2.35 -19.93
CA PRO A 429 13.64 2.19 -19.87
C PRO A 429 14.23 2.70 -18.54
N VAL A 430 15.23 1.98 -18.01
CA VAL A 430 16.04 2.39 -16.85
C VAL A 430 17.50 2.45 -17.30
N THR A 431 18.01 3.66 -17.47
CA THR A 431 19.24 3.92 -18.22
C THR A 431 20.22 4.81 -17.45
N LEU A 432 21.52 4.63 -17.70
CA LEU A 432 22.58 5.51 -17.21
C LEU A 432 23.26 6.18 -18.40
N ASP A 433 23.01 7.48 -18.57
CA ASP A 433 23.57 8.28 -19.65
C ASP A 433 24.87 9.00 -19.24
N VAL A 434 25.85 8.99 -20.14
CA VAL A 434 27.17 9.61 -19.97
C VAL A 434 27.59 10.32 -21.25
N SER A 435 28.55 11.24 -21.12
CA SER A 435 29.13 11.90 -22.29
C SER A 435 30.08 10.97 -23.03
N GLU A 436 30.40 11.29 -24.29
CA GLU A 436 31.32 10.47 -25.09
C GLU A 436 32.71 10.41 -24.46
N GLU A 437 33.16 11.49 -23.82
CA GLU A 437 34.45 11.55 -23.13
C GLU A 437 34.49 10.55 -21.98
N ILE A 438 33.46 10.52 -21.14
CA ILE A 438 33.36 9.56 -20.02
C ILE A 438 33.27 8.13 -20.55
N ALA A 439 32.46 7.88 -21.58
CA ALA A 439 32.29 6.55 -22.16
C ALA A 439 33.59 5.99 -22.76
N SER A 440 34.42 6.86 -23.38
CA SER A 440 35.71 6.50 -23.96
C SER A 440 36.76 6.11 -22.93
N GLN A 441 36.63 6.60 -21.70
CA GLN A 441 37.56 6.33 -20.60
C GLN A 441 37.26 5.04 -19.86
N ILE A 442 36.09 4.43 -20.05
CA ILE A 442 35.68 3.19 -19.38
C ILE A 442 35.97 2.04 -20.34
N ASP A 443 36.34 0.86 -19.88
CA ASP A 443 36.46 -0.34 -20.72
C ASP A 443 35.23 -1.25 -20.55
N LEU A 444 34.93 -2.08 -21.55
CA LEU A 444 33.93 -3.13 -21.36
C LEU A 444 34.45 -4.15 -20.33
N ASP A 445 33.53 -4.74 -19.57
CA ASP A 445 33.80 -5.62 -18.43
C ASP A 445 34.47 -4.96 -17.21
N GLU A 446 34.76 -3.65 -17.28
CA GLU A 446 35.27 -2.87 -16.16
C GLU A 446 34.21 -2.67 -15.07
N THR A 447 34.65 -2.66 -13.81
CA THR A 447 33.82 -2.24 -12.68
C THR A 447 34.11 -0.79 -12.34
N ILE A 448 33.06 0.02 -12.37
CA ILE A 448 33.09 1.44 -12.01
C ILE A 448 32.38 1.66 -10.68
N ILE A 449 32.66 2.80 -10.03
CA ILE A 449 31.93 3.25 -8.84
C ILE A 449 30.99 4.39 -9.20
N LEU A 450 29.80 4.34 -8.61
CA LEU A 450 28.76 5.33 -8.75
C LEU A 450 28.71 6.16 -7.47
N THR A 451 28.81 7.48 -7.61
CA THR A 451 28.87 8.41 -6.46
C THR A 451 27.71 9.39 -6.45
N ASN A 452 27.37 9.92 -5.27
CA ASN A 452 26.43 11.03 -5.16
C ASN A 452 27.09 12.39 -5.45
N ASP A 453 26.33 13.46 -5.23
CA ASP A 453 26.75 14.85 -5.38
C ASP A 453 27.91 15.25 -4.47
N LYS A 454 27.97 14.66 -3.28
CA LYS A 454 29.02 14.79 -2.24
C LYS A 454 30.23 13.86 -2.45
N ASN A 455 30.33 13.17 -3.60
CA ASN A 455 31.38 12.19 -3.93
C ASN A 455 31.43 10.94 -3.02
N GLU A 456 30.37 10.66 -2.25
CA GLU A 456 30.26 9.42 -1.50
C GLU A 456 29.97 8.26 -2.45
N ILE A 457 30.56 7.09 -2.17
CA ILE A 457 30.35 5.87 -2.96
C ILE A 457 29.00 5.25 -2.60
N VAL A 458 28.12 5.12 -3.60
CA VAL A 458 26.75 4.62 -3.44
C VAL A 458 26.64 3.18 -3.95
N ALA A 459 27.24 2.87 -5.09
CA ALA A 459 27.17 1.57 -5.73
C ALA A 459 28.39 1.28 -6.60
N THR A 460 28.55 0.02 -6.99
CA THR A 460 29.42 -0.41 -8.10
C THR A 460 28.58 -0.81 -9.30
N MET A 461 29.13 -0.71 -10.50
CA MET A 461 28.49 -1.21 -11.73
C MET A 461 29.53 -1.92 -12.58
N LYS A 462 29.22 -3.12 -13.05
CA LYS A 462 30.03 -3.81 -14.06
C LYS A 462 29.49 -3.46 -15.44
N VAL A 463 30.23 -2.66 -16.20
CA VAL A 463 29.81 -2.16 -17.51
C VAL A 463 29.98 -3.28 -18.54
N LYS A 464 28.89 -3.67 -19.20
CA LYS A 464 28.85 -4.74 -20.21
C LYS A 464 28.61 -4.22 -21.61
N GLU A 465 27.93 -3.08 -21.72
CA GLU A 465 27.56 -2.50 -23.00
C GLU A 465 27.69 -0.97 -22.94
N LYS A 466 28.02 -0.38 -24.08
CA LYS A 466 27.95 1.06 -24.31
C LYS A 466 27.35 1.29 -25.70
N TYR A 467 26.33 2.13 -25.80
CA TYR A 467 25.64 2.33 -27.07
C TYR A 467 25.04 3.72 -27.18
N ASN A 468 24.96 4.21 -28.41
CA ASN A 468 24.20 5.40 -28.78
C ASN A 468 22.73 5.02 -29.04
N TYR A 469 21.86 6.02 -28.97
CA TYR A 469 20.42 5.90 -29.16
C TYR A 469 19.86 7.16 -29.82
N ASP A 470 18.70 7.03 -30.45
CA ASP A 470 18.00 8.14 -31.08
C ASP A 470 17.00 8.75 -30.09
N LYS A 471 17.21 10.03 -29.73
CA LYS A 471 16.33 10.75 -28.80
C LYS A 471 14.93 10.95 -29.37
N GLU A 472 14.80 11.20 -30.67
CA GLU A 472 13.51 11.43 -31.32
C GLU A 472 12.71 10.14 -31.37
N GLU A 473 13.36 9.02 -31.68
CA GLU A 473 12.76 7.69 -31.61
C GLU A 473 12.24 7.39 -30.19
N VAL A 474 13.07 7.63 -29.17
CA VAL A 474 12.69 7.41 -27.77
C VAL A 474 11.47 8.26 -27.40
N ILE A 475 11.48 9.55 -27.73
CA ILE A 475 10.39 10.47 -27.42
C ILE A 475 9.09 10.00 -28.09
N SER A 476 9.15 9.68 -29.38
CA SER A 476 8.00 9.23 -30.16
C SER A 476 7.43 7.92 -29.63
N LYS A 477 8.27 6.90 -29.38
CA LYS A 477 7.80 5.56 -28.95
C LYS A 477 7.37 5.52 -27.50
N LEU A 478 8.03 6.28 -26.62
CA LEU A 478 7.74 6.26 -25.18
C LEU A 478 6.54 7.13 -24.82
N TYR A 479 6.43 8.33 -25.42
CA TYR A 479 5.42 9.33 -25.07
C TYR A 479 4.33 9.51 -26.13
N CYS A 480 4.46 8.89 -27.31
CA CYS A 480 3.49 9.02 -28.41
C CYS A 480 3.26 10.48 -28.85
N THR A 481 4.28 11.32 -28.73
CA THR A 481 4.25 12.74 -29.10
C THR A 481 5.62 13.17 -29.60
N ASP A 482 5.68 14.23 -30.38
CA ASP A 482 6.88 14.96 -30.81
C ASP A 482 7.03 16.32 -30.08
N ASP A 483 6.10 16.66 -29.19
CA ASP A 483 6.10 17.91 -28.46
C ASP A 483 7.20 17.96 -27.40
N LYS A 484 8.20 18.80 -27.65
CA LYS A 484 9.33 19.05 -26.74
C LYS A 484 8.91 19.68 -25.42
N ASN A 485 7.68 20.18 -25.30
CA ASN A 485 7.14 20.68 -24.04
C ASN A 485 6.69 19.58 -23.10
N HIS A 486 6.46 18.36 -23.60
CA HIS A 486 6.12 17.21 -22.77
C HIS A 486 7.22 17.01 -21.70
N PRO A 487 6.90 16.97 -20.40
CA PRO A 487 7.91 16.92 -19.34
C PRO A 487 8.86 15.71 -19.45
N GLY A 488 8.34 14.55 -19.83
CA GLY A 488 9.16 13.37 -20.10
C GLY A 488 10.05 13.50 -21.34
N ALA A 489 9.60 14.23 -22.37
CA ALA A 489 10.42 14.46 -23.57
C ALA A 489 11.59 15.39 -23.27
N LYS A 490 11.40 16.40 -22.40
CA LYS A 490 12.48 17.25 -21.89
C LYS A 490 13.57 16.47 -21.18
N ILE A 491 13.20 15.43 -20.42
CA ILE A 491 14.18 14.54 -19.76
C ILE A 491 15.06 13.88 -20.83
N VAL A 492 14.45 13.24 -21.84
CA VAL A 492 15.18 12.55 -22.92
C VAL A 492 16.04 13.50 -23.74
N PHE A 493 15.54 14.71 -24.01
CA PHE A 493 16.31 15.72 -24.73
C PHE A 493 17.60 16.11 -24.00
N ASN A 494 17.55 16.17 -22.67
CA ASN A 494 18.69 16.52 -21.82
C ASN A 494 19.62 15.34 -21.50
N MET A 495 19.25 14.11 -21.85
CA MET A 495 20.13 12.95 -21.64
C MET A 495 21.39 13.06 -22.51
N LYS A 496 22.50 12.51 -22.02
CA LYS A 496 23.80 12.47 -22.72
C LYS A 496 23.83 11.37 -23.80
N PRO A 497 24.69 11.48 -24.83
CA PRO A 497 24.58 10.66 -26.04
C PRO A 497 24.84 9.15 -25.87
N VAL A 498 25.60 8.74 -24.85
CA VAL A 498 25.96 7.32 -24.66
C VAL A 498 25.26 6.73 -23.43
N LEU A 499 24.65 5.55 -23.58
CA LEU A 499 24.11 4.77 -22.47
C LEU A 499 25.07 3.66 -22.06
N LEU A 500 25.21 3.46 -20.75
CA LEU A 500 25.96 2.35 -20.16
C LEU A 500 24.98 1.26 -19.69
N GLY A 501 25.16 0.03 -20.17
CA GLY A 501 24.42 -1.15 -19.75
C GLY A 501 25.26 -2.04 -18.84
N GLY A 502 24.69 -2.56 -17.75
CA GLY A 502 25.43 -3.37 -16.79
C GLY A 502 24.76 -3.55 -15.43
N LYS A 503 25.10 -4.64 -14.74
CA LYS A 503 24.57 -4.95 -13.41
C LYS A 503 25.20 -4.05 -12.35
N ILE A 504 24.39 -3.63 -11.38
CA ILE A 504 24.83 -2.79 -10.26
C ILE A 504 24.90 -3.57 -8.94
N ASN A 505 25.69 -3.13 -7.97
CA ASN A 505 25.60 -3.58 -6.57
C ASN A 505 25.65 -2.36 -5.64
N LEU A 506 24.64 -2.21 -4.81
CA LEU A 506 24.49 -1.11 -3.85
C LEU A 506 25.39 -1.32 -2.63
N ILE A 507 26.15 -0.28 -2.29
CA ILE A 507 26.99 -0.20 -1.09
C ILE A 507 26.26 0.55 0.01
N LYS A 508 25.65 1.69 -0.33
CA LYS A 508 24.99 2.59 0.63
C LYS A 508 23.66 3.06 0.03
N ARG A 509 22.58 2.95 0.80
CA ARG A 509 21.28 3.56 0.43
C ARG A 509 21.40 5.09 0.44
N ARG A 510 20.68 5.77 -0.45
CA ARG A 510 20.69 7.23 -0.56
C ARG A 510 20.11 7.88 0.71
N GLU A 511 20.57 9.10 0.98
CA GLU A 511 19.97 9.98 1.98
C GLU A 511 18.58 10.45 1.52
N SER A 512 17.67 10.66 2.48
CA SER A 512 16.32 11.18 2.23
C SER A 512 15.73 11.76 3.51
N GLU A 513 15.08 12.89 3.38
CA GLU A 513 14.36 13.57 4.47
C GLU A 513 13.18 12.75 5.00
N HIS A 514 12.74 11.74 4.25
CA HIS A 514 11.58 10.90 4.57
C HIS A 514 11.95 9.42 4.74
N LYS A 515 13.22 9.14 5.08
CA LYS A 515 13.75 7.76 5.17
C LYS A 515 12.94 6.87 6.10
N GLU A 516 12.38 7.42 7.17
CA GLU A 516 11.56 6.68 8.15
C GLU A 516 10.28 6.05 7.55
N TYR A 517 9.75 6.61 6.46
CA TYR A 517 8.56 6.09 5.78
C TYR A 517 8.90 5.14 4.62
N GLU A 518 10.18 5.03 4.26
CA GLU A 518 10.62 4.19 3.14
C GLU A 518 10.79 2.74 3.58
N LEU A 519 9.95 1.84 3.07
CA LEU A 519 10.10 0.41 3.25
C LEU A 519 10.59 -0.23 1.96
N THR A 520 11.48 -1.22 2.08
CA THR A 520 11.89 -2.05 0.94
C THR A 520 10.81 -3.08 0.59
N PRO A 521 10.75 -3.58 -0.65
CA PRO A 521 9.86 -4.68 -1.04
C PRO A 521 9.94 -5.88 -0.08
N LYS A 522 11.16 -6.27 0.33
CA LYS A 522 11.39 -7.36 1.28
C LYS A 522 10.75 -7.11 2.64
N GLN A 523 10.89 -5.90 3.19
CA GLN A 523 10.28 -5.52 4.46
C GLN A 523 8.74 -5.52 4.37
N VAL A 524 8.18 -5.00 3.29
CA VAL A 524 6.73 -4.94 3.09
C VAL A 524 6.13 -6.32 2.90
N ARG A 525 6.74 -7.18 2.08
CA ARG A 525 6.32 -8.58 1.92
C ARG A 525 6.32 -9.32 3.26
N LYS A 526 7.40 -9.19 4.03
CA LYS A 526 7.47 -9.76 5.39
C LYS A 526 6.34 -9.25 6.29
N LEU A 527 6.04 -7.95 6.24
CA LEU A 527 4.95 -7.37 7.03
C LEU A 527 3.58 -7.91 6.63
N PHE A 528 3.31 -8.08 5.33
CA PHE A 528 2.06 -8.68 4.85
C PHE A 528 1.93 -10.13 5.30
N GLU A 529 3.01 -10.91 5.22
CA GLU A 529 3.05 -12.29 5.69
C GLU A 529 2.85 -12.41 7.20
N ASP A 530 3.50 -11.54 7.99
CA ASP A 530 3.34 -11.50 9.45
C ASP A 530 1.91 -11.08 9.85
N ARG A 531 1.15 -10.44 8.94
CA ARG A 531 -0.28 -10.13 9.07
C ARG A 531 -1.20 -11.18 8.43
N GLY A 532 -0.65 -12.24 7.83
CA GLY A 532 -1.43 -13.29 7.17
C GLY A 532 -2.18 -12.83 5.90
N TRP A 533 -1.81 -11.69 5.32
CA TRP A 533 -2.45 -11.14 4.13
C TRP A 533 -2.00 -11.88 2.86
N VAL A 534 -2.93 -12.05 1.92
CA VAL A 534 -2.72 -12.72 0.62
C VAL A 534 -3.19 -11.81 -0.51
N LYS A 535 -4.39 -11.24 -0.38
CA LYS A 535 -4.94 -10.28 -1.34
C LYS A 535 -4.72 -8.86 -0.83
N ILE A 536 -3.80 -8.15 -1.45
CA ILE A 536 -3.46 -6.75 -1.09
C ILE A 536 -3.71 -5.85 -2.29
N VAL A 537 -4.38 -4.72 -2.03
CA VAL A 537 -4.58 -3.63 -3.00
C VAL A 537 -3.46 -2.61 -2.87
N GLY A 538 -2.74 -2.34 -3.95
CA GLY A 538 -1.80 -1.23 -4.03
C GLY A 538 -2.49 0.07 -4.48
N PHE A 539 -2.22 1.17 -3.79
CA PHE A 539 -2.66 2.51 -4.17
C PHE A 539 -1.47 3.43 -4.44
N HIS A 540 -1.46 4.05 -5.62
CA HIS A 540 -0.47 5.03 -6.04
C HIS A 540 -1.09 6.42 -6.08
N THR A 541 -0.36 7.41 -5.56
CA THR A 541 -0.77 8.82 -5.63
C THR A 541 0.44 9.75 -5.58
N ARG A 542 0.20 11.00 -5.94
CA ARG A 542 1.12 12.15 -5.83
C ARG A 542 0.52 13.31 -5.04
N ASN A 543 -0.69 13.12 -4.49
CA ASN A 543 -1.51 14.18 -3.89
C ASN A 543 -1.81 13.87 -2.42
N VAL A 544 -2.15 14.91 -1.67
CA VAL A 544 -2.81 14.75 -0.37
C VAL A 544 -4.11 13.97 -0.53
N ILE A 545 -4.49 13.21 0.50
CA ILE A 545 -5.72 12.43 0.45
C ILE A 545 -6.96 13.32 0.51
N HIS A 546 -8.00 12.95 -0.25
CA HIS A 546 -9.33 13.55 -0.21
C HIS A 546 -10.38 12.44 -0.25
N ARG A 547 -11.67 12.76 -0.10
CA ARG A 547 -12.73 11.74 0.05
C ARG A 547 -12.88 10.82 -1.16
N GLY A 548 -12.62 11.32 -2.36
CA GLY A 548 -12.52 10.47 -3.55
C GLY A 548 -11.41 9.41 -3.50
N HIS A 549 -10.23 9.73 -2.95
CA HIS A 549 -9.15 8.76 -2.74
C HIS A 549 -9.51 7.75 -1.66
N GLU A 550 -10.12 8.20 -0.57
CA GLU A 550 -10.61 7.33 0.51
C GLU A 550 -11.65 6.33 -0.02
N PHE A 551 -12.62 6.81 -0.82
CA PHE A 551 -13.64 5.98 -1.43
C PHE A 551 -13.04 4.84 -2.27
N ILE A 552 -12.21 5.15 -3.27
CA ILE A 552 -11.65 4.11 -4.15
C ILE A 552 -10.73 3.13 -3.40
N GLN A 553 -10.07 3.58 -2.34
CA GLN A 553 -9.21 2.71 -1.54
C GLN A 553 -10.03 1.69 -0.74
N LEU A 554 -11.08 2.13 -0.07
CA LEU A 554 -11.94 1.27 0.75
C LEU A 554 -12.89 0.41 -0.11
N ASP A 555 -13.41 0.98 -1.20
CA ASP A 555 -14.24 0.26 -2.15
C ASP A 555 -13.45 -0.87 -2.83
N ALA A 556 -12.21 -0.60 -3.27
CA ALA A 556 -11.36 -1.62 -3.88
C ALA A 556 -11.09 -2.80 -2.94
N MET A 557 -10.82 -2.52 -1.66
CA MET A 557 -10.66 -3.57 -0.66
C MET A 557 -11.92 -4.43 -0.53
N LYS A 558 -13.09 -3.80 -0.44
CA LYS A 558 -14.37 -4.48 -0.25
C LYS A 558 -14.76 -5.30 -1.49
N LYS A 559 -14.71 -4.68 -2.67
CA LYS A 559 -15.15 -5.27 -3.94
C LYS A 559 -14.36 -6.51 -4.32
N GLU A 560 -13.06 -6.50 -4.05
CA GLU A 560 -12.15 -7.61 -4.37
C GLU A 560 -11.82 -8.50 -3.16
N ASN A 561 -12.53 -8.31 -2.04
CA ASN A 561 -12.34 -9.04 -0.78
C ASN A 561 -10.85 -9.11 -0.36
N CYS A 562 -10.16 -7.98 -0.41
CA CYS A 562 -8.73 -7.92 -0.09
C CYS A 562 -8.50 -7.85 1.43
N ASP A 563 -7.46 -8.55 1.88
CA ASP A 563 -7.04 -8.60 3.28
C ASP A 563 -6.51 -7.26 3.78
N GLY A 564 -5.91 -6.46 2.89
CA GLY A 564 -5.32 -5.18 3.23
C GLY A 564 -5.08 -4.23 2.07
N LEU A 565 -4.73 -2.99 2.42
CA LEU A 565 -4.41 -1.89 1.51
C LEU A 565 -2.99 -1.40 1.74
N PHE A 566 -2.24 -1.25 0.65
CA PHE A 566 -0.91 -0.66 0.63
C PHE A 566 -0.95 0.72 -0.01
N VAL A 567 -0.93 1.75 0.83
CA VAL A 567 -0.91 3.16 0.42
C VAL A 567 0.55 3.55 0.19
N HIS A 568 0.88 3.86 -1.06
CA HIS A 568 2.27 4.03 -1.48
C HIS A 568 2.45 5.30 -2.33
N PRO A 569 2.34 6.51 -1.75
CA PRO A 569 2.54 7.77 -2.48
C PRO A 569 3.96 7.96 -3.01
N ILE A 570 4.11 8.58 -4.17
CA ILE A 570 5.41 8.96 -4.73
C ILE A 570 5.97 10.22 -4.04
N ILE A 571 7.27 10.20 -3.68
CA ILE A 571 7.93 11.32 -2.98
C ILE A 571 9.12 11.93 -3.72
N GLY A 572 9.49 11.44 -4.92
CA GLY A 572 10.58 12.04 -5.69
C GLY A 572 10.25 13.40 -6.28
N LYS A 573 11.10 13.87 -7.21
CA LYS A 573 11.06 15.22 -7.79
C LYS A 573 9.65 15.62 -8.21
N LYS A 574 9.20 16.78 -7.71
CA LYS A 574 7.86 17.34 -7.92
C LYS A 574 7.90 18.46 -8.96
N LYS A 575 6.76 18.74 -9.58
CA LYS A 575 6.59 19.92 -10.43
C LYS A 575 6.02 21.09 -9.62
N VAL A 576 6.21 22.31 -10.11
CA VAL A 576 5.61 23.52 -9.54
C VAL A 576 4.09 23.33 -9.42
N GLY A 577 3.55 23.69 -8.25
CA GLY A 577 2.14 23.55 -7.91
C GLY A 577 1.70 22.17 -7.39
N ASP A 578 2.61 21.18 -7.32
CA ASP A 578 2.37 19.94 -6.58
C ASP A 578 2.45 20.18 -5.06
N TYR A 579 1.81 19.32 -4.28
CA TYR A 579 2.00 19.29 -2.82
C TYR A 579 3.42 18.84 -2.48
N ASN A 580 4.04 19.49 -1.49
CA ASN A 580 5.29 19.01 -0.90
C ASN A 580 5.06 17.64 -0.25
N SER A 581 6.04 16.73 -0.42
CA SER A 581 6.01 15.35 0.09
C SER A 581 5.68 15.26 1.58
N LYS A 582 6.14 16.22 2.40
CA LYS A 582 5.83 16.32 3.83
C LYS A 582 4.32 16.33 4.10
N PHE A 583 3.54 17.09 3.33
CA PHE A 583 2.09 17.22 3.56
C PHE A 583 1.29 16.07 2.99
N ILE A 584 1.78 15.43 1.92
CA ILE A 584 1.23 14.16 1.44
C ILE A 584 1.32 13.14 2.56
N ILE A 585 2.50 12.94 3.15
CA ILE A 585 2.74 12.00 4.25
C ILE A 585 1.83 12.32 5.43
N LYS A 586 1.87 13.56 5.96
CA LYS A 586 1.03 14.00 7.08
C LYS A 586 -0.47 13.74 6.85
N SER A 587 -0.96 13.94 5.62
CA SER A 587 -2.37 13.68 5.29
C SER A 587 -2.77 12.21 5.45
N TYR A 588 -1.88 11.27 5.11
CA TYR A 588 -2.12 9.84 5.28
C TYR A 588 -1.87 9.36 6.71
N GLU A 589 -0.94 9.96 7.44
CA GLU A 589 -0.77 9.69 8.87
C GLU A 589 -2.06 10.00 9.64
N GLU A 590 -2.72 11.11 9.31
CA GLU A 590 -3.99 11.48 9.95
C GLU A 590 -5.09 10.45 9.67
N MET A 591 -5.15 9.94 8.42
CA MET A 591 -6.05 8.84 8.08
C MET A 591 -5.75 7.57 8.87
N MET A 592 -4.47 7.21 9.01
CA MET A 592 -4.03 6.01 9.73
C MET A 592 -4.37 6.04 11.22
N LYS A 593 -4.38 7.22 11.85
CA LYS A 593 -4.70 7.37 13.28
C LYS A 593 -6.16 7.09 13.59
N ASN A 594 -7.06 7.71 12.82
CA ASN A 594 -8.45 7.89 13.26
C ASN A 594 -9.50 7.37 12.28
N ILE A 595 -9.14 7.12 11.01
CA ILE A 595 -10.13 6.94 9.93
C ILE A 595 -10.02 5.57 9.28
N TYR A 596 -8.81 5.12 8.96
CA TYR A 596 -8.63 3.83 8.32
C TYR A 596 -8.92 2.65 9.26
N PRO A 597 -9.41 1.53 8.69
CA PRO A 597 -9.61 0.32 9.47
C PRO A 597 -8.30 -0.14 10.11
N LYS A 598 -8.34 -0.39 11.42
CA LYS A 598 -7.19 -0.85 12.19
C LYS A 598 -6.67 -2.18 11.63
N ASN A 599 -5.34 -2.34 11.63
CA ASN A 599 -4.66 -3.55 11.14
C ASN A 599 -5.02 -3.96 9.70
N LYS A 600 -5.51 -3.02 8.86
CA LYS A 600 -5.91 -3.28 7.46
C LYS A 600 -5.17 -2.42 6.44
N VAL A 601 -4.41 -1.42 6.88
CA VAL A 601 -3.65 -0.52 6.00
C VAL A 601 -2.16 -0.55 6.36
N VAL A 602 -1.31 -0.49 5.35
CA VAL A 602 0.13 -0.22 5.46
C VAL A 602 0.44 1.00 4.62
N PHE A 603 1.16 1.95 5.22
CA PHE A 603 1.64 3.15 4.56
C PHE A 603 3.16 3.06 4.36
N SER A 604 3.64 3.45 3.18
CA SER A 604 5.06 3.67 2.91
C SER A 604 5.22 4.69 1.79
N THR A 605 6.42 5.24 1.59
CA THR A 605 6.71 6.17 0.50
C THR A 605 7.44 5.51 -0.67
N PHE A 606 6.97 5.80 -1.88
CA PHE A 606 7.57 5.33 -3.12
C PHE A 606 8.61 6.33 -3.61
N SER A 607 9.87 6.05 -3.33
CA SER A 607 10.96 6.95 -3.70
C SER A 607 11.45 6.72 -5.13
N THR A 608 10.70 7.30 -6.05
CA THR A 608 11.06 7.44 -7.46
C THR A 608 10.49 8.75 -8.00
N PHE A 609 10.78 9.07 -9.25
CA PHE A 609 10.27 10.26 -9.96
C PHE A 609 9.32 9.85 -11.09
N SER A 610 8.42 10.76 -11.48
CA SER A 610 7.51 10.51 -12.58
C SER A 610 8.22 10.68 -13.92
N ARG A 611 8.05 9.71 -14.82
CA ARG A 611 8.53 9.81 -16.22
C ARG A 611 7.50 10.50 -17.11
N TYR A 612 6.28 10.66 -16.61
CA TYR A 612 5.15 11.25 -17.31
C TYR A 612 4.75 10.47 -18.57
N ALA A 613 4.93 9.15 -18.54
CA ALA A 613 4.67 8.26 -19.67
C ALA A 613 3.25 7.68 -19.68
N GLY A 614 2.31 8.35 -18.99
CA GLY A 614 0.88 8.05 -19.01
C GLY A 614 0.57 6.56 -18.86
N PRO A 615 -0.02 5.90 -19.88
CA PRO A 615 -0.36 4.47 -19.83
C PRO A 615 0.82 3.54 -19.53
N ARG A 616 2.00 3.79 -20.09
CA ARG A 616 3.20 2.95 -19.85
C ARG A 616 3.61 3.02 -18.37
N GLU A 617 3.50 4.21 -17.78
CA GLU A 617 3.82 4.42 -16.37
C GLU A 617 2.77 3.79 -15.43
N ALA A 618 1.51 3.65 -15.86
CA ALA A 618 0.50 2.91 -15.10
C ALA A 618 0.85 1.41 -14.96
N ILE A 619 1.39 0.79 -16.03
CA ILE A 619 1.93 -0.58 -15.95
C ILE A 619 3.16 -0.61 -15.03
N PHE A 620 4.06 0.37 -15.15
CA PHE A 620 5.28 0.44 -14.34
C PHE A 620 4.97 0.51 -12.84
N THR A 621 4.06 1.40 -12.44
CA THR A 621 3.69 1.57 -11.03
C THR A 621 3.00 0.32 -10.49
N ALA A 622 2.18 -0.36 -11.30
CA ALA A 622 1.55 -1.64 -10.95
C ALA A 622 2.61 -2.74 -10.74
N LEU A 623 3.56 -2.91 -11.66
CA LEU A 623 4.65 -3.87 -11.54
C LEU A 623 5.53 -3.59 -10.30
N CYS A 624 5.80 -2.32 -10.00
CA CYS A 624 6.46 -1.95 -8.76
C CYS A 624 5.64 -2.44 -7.54
N ARG A 625 4.32 -2.26 -7.52
CA ARG A 625 3.48 -2.73 -6.39
C ARG A 625 3.40 -4.26 -6.32
N LYS A 626 3.43 -4.96 -7.46
CA LYS A 626 3.58 -6.42 -7.51
C LYS A 626 4.86 -6.86 -6.81
N ASN A 627 5.98 -6.17 -7.04
CA ASN A 627 7.25 -6.47 -6.35
C ASN A 627 7.17 -6.27 -4.84
N PHE A 628 6.33 -5.36 -4.35
CA PHE A 628 6.03 -5.19 -2.92
C PHE A 628 5.03 -6.23 -2.35
N GLY A 629 4.44 -7.10 -3.19
CA GLY A 629 3.49 -8.14 -2.78
C GLY A 629 2.02 -7.78 -3.00
N CYS A 630 1.70 -6.71 -3.73
CA CYS A 630 0.30 -6.38 -4.04
C CYS A 630 -0.25 -7.24 -5.18
N SER A 631 -1.28 -8.02 -4.89
CA SER A 631 -2.04 -8.80 -5.87
C SER A 631 -2.98 -7.96 -6.76
N HIS A 632 -3.40 -6.80 -6.27
CA HIS A 632 -4.34 -5.90 -6.92
C HIS A 632 -3.76 -4.48 -6.98
N PHE A 633 -4.19 -3.67 -7.94
CA PHE A 633 -3.71 -2.29 -8.08
C PHE A 633 -4.81 -1.35 -8.57
N ILE A 634 -5.02 -0.24 -7.86
CA ILE A 634 -6.01 0.77 -8.24
C ILE A 634 -5.50 1.60 -9.42
N VAL A 635 -6.31 1.67 -10.48
CA VAL A 635 -6.04 2.50 -11.66
C VAL A 635 -7.21 3.46 -11.86
N GLY A 636 -6.99 4.73 -11.51
CA GLY A 636 -7.95 5.81 -11.76
C GLY A 636 -7.99 6.27 -13.22
N ARG A 637 -8.93 7.16 -13.53
CA ARG A 637 -8.95 7.91 -14.79
C ARG A 637 -7.68 8.77 -14.91
N ASP A 638 -7.10 8.82 -16.09
CA ASP A 638 -5.88 9.58 -16.39
C ASP A 638 -4.70 9.27 -15.44
N HIS A 639 -4.59 8.00 -15.02
CA HIS A 639 -3.52 7.55 -14.13
C HIS A 639 -2.15 7.87 -14.75
N THR A 640 -1.30 8.55 -13.97
CA THR A 640 0.04 9.02 -14.37
C THR A 640 0.08 9.91 -15.63
N GLY A 641 -1.08 10.45 -16.03
CA GLY A 641 -1.20 11.38 -17.15
C GLY A 641 -0.62 12.77 -16.86
N VAL A 642 -0.38 13.50 -17.95
CA VAL A 642 0.07 14.89 -17.92
C VAL A 642 -0.70 15.67 -18.97
N GLY A 643 -1.29 16.79 -18.55
CA GLY A 643 -2.05 17.66 -19.46
C GLY A 643 -3.11 16.84 -20.21
N ASP A 644 -3.20 17.09 -21.52
CA ASP A 644 -4.12 16.38 -22.42
C ASP A 644 -3.37 15.46 -23.40
N TYR A 645 -2.13 15.06 -23.08
CA TYR A 645 -1.29 14.23 -23.98
C TYR A 645 -1.81 12.80 -24.15
N TYR A 646 -2.57 12.27 -23.19
CA TYR A 646 -3.08 10.91 -23.22
C TYR A 646 -4.61 10.92 -23.08
N HIS A 647 -5.27 10.02 -23.80
CA HIS A 647 -6.71 9.84 -23.61
C HIS A 647 -6.99 9.37 -22.17
N PRO A 648 -8.00 9.91 -21.46
CA PRO A 648 -8.20 9.61 -20.02
C PRO A 648 -8.39 8.12 -19.67
N ASN A 649 -8.85 7.31 -20.63
CA ASN A 649 -9.04 5.86 -20.46
C ASN A 649 -7.85 5.02 -20.98
N ALA A 650 -6.81 5.63 -21.53
CA ALA A 650 -5.68 4.90 -22.10
C ALA A 650 -4.94 4.07 -21.03
N SER A 651 -4.83 4.59 -19.81
CA SER A 651 -4.26 3.87 -18.67
C SER A 651 -5.09 2.67 -18.22
N HIS A 652 -6.38 2.58 -18.57
CA HIS A 652 -7.19 1.38 -18.34
C HIS A 652 -7.01 0.35 -19.45
N GLN A 653 -6.99 0.81 -20.70
CA GLN A 653 -6.94 -0.04 -21.89
C GLN A 653 -5.59 -0.74 -22.05
N ILE A 654 -4.50 -0.13 -21.58
CA ILE A 654 -3.17 -0.72 -21.72
C ILE A 654 -3.01 -2.04 -20.93
N PHE A 655 -3.71 -2.20 -19.79
CA PHE A 655 -3.66 -3.45 -19.03
C PHE A 655 -4.27 -4.63 -19.80
N ASP A 656 -5.23 -4.36 -20.68
CA ASP A 656 -5.87 -5.42 -21.49
C ASP A 656 -4.92 -5.98 -22.55
N LYS A 657 -3.84 -5.27 -22.87
CA LYS A 657 -2.77 -5.74 -23.77
C LYS A 657 -1.75 -6.66 -23.09
N PHE A 658 -1.72 -6.66 -21.76
CA PHE A 658 -0.72 -7.40 -20.97
C PHE A 658 -1.36 -8.21 -19.83
N PRO A 659 -2.27 -9.16 -20.11
CA PRO A 659 -2.86 -10.00 -19.08
C PRO A 659 -1.82 -10.83 -18.32
N GLU A 660 -0.65 -11.08 -18.92
CA GLU A 660 0.43 -11.89 -18.33
C GLU A 660 1.17 -11.24 -17.16
N ILE A 661 0.93 -9.96 -16.83
CA ILE A 661 1.65 -9.28 -15.73
C ILE A 661 1.30 -9.81 -14.34
N GLY A 662 0.18 -10.54 -14.20
CA GLY A 662 -0.23 -11.24 -12.96
C GLY A 662 -0.80 -10.37 -11.84
N ILE A 663 -0.66 -9.03 -11.90
CA ILE A 663 -1.32 -8.11 -10.94
C ILE A 663 -2.67 -7.64 -11.51
N LYS A 664 -3.75 -7.78 -10.74
CA LYS A 664 -5.12 -7.46 -11.18
C LYS A 664 -5.41 -5.95 -11.06
N PRO A 665 -5.69 -5.22 -12.16
CA PRO A 665 -6.08 -3.82 -12.08
C PRO A 665 -7.53 -3.65 -11.62
N ILE A 666 -7.78 -2.72 -10.71
CA ILE A 666 -9.12 -2.28 -10.29
C ILE A 666 -9.34 -0.89 -10.89
N LYS A 667 -10.18 -0.84 -11.93
CA LYS A 667 -10.34 0.34 -12.79
C LYS A 667 -11.48 1.23 -12.28
N TYR A 668 -11.17 2.47 -11.92
CA TYR A 668 -12.15 3.48 -11.52
C TYR A 668 -12.24 4.62 -12.55
N GLY A 669 -13.46 4.97 -12.92
CA GLY A 669 -13.77 6.17 -13.72
C GLY A 669 -13.64 7.47 -12.89
N LYS A 670 -14.29 8.56 -13.34
CA LYS A 670 -14.33 9.78 -12.52
C LYS A 670 -15.13 9.53 -11.24
N VAL A 671 -14.57 9.92 -10.10
CA VAL A 671 -15.23 9.85 -8.79
C VAL A 671 -15.88 11.19 -8.48
N PHE A 672 -17.11 11.15 -7.96
CA PHE A 672 -17.84 12.34 -7.53
C PHE A 672 -18.72 12.01 -6.32
N TYR A 673 -19.15 13.06 -5.62
CA TYR A 673 -20.12 12.94 -4.55
C TYR A 673 -21.52 13.14 -5.10
N SER A 674 -22.46 12.28 -4.69
CA SER A 674 -23.88 12.45 -5.01
C SER A 674 -24.62 12.90 -3.76
N ASP A 675 -25.19 14.12 -3.80
CA ASP A 675 -26.03 14.63 -2.72
C ASP A 675 -27.27 13.73 -2.52
N LYS A 676 -27.81 13.17 -3.61
CA LYS A 676 -28.97 12.28 -3.60
C LYS A 676 -28.68 10.95 -2.87
N LEU A 677 -27.52 10.34 -3.13
CA LEU A 677 -27.13 9.07 -2.51
C LEU A 677 -26.41 9.25 -1.18
N ASN A 678 -26.03 10.49 -0.85
CA ASN A 678 -25.27 10.87 0.34
C ASN A 678 -23.95 10.09 0.49
N HIS A 679 -23.32 9.72 -0.63
CA HIS A 679 -22.03 9.05 -0.68
C HIS A 679 -21.30 9.29 -2.01
N HIS A 680 -20.05 8.83 -2.08
CA HIS A 680 -19.24 8.88 -3.32
C HIS A 680 -19.59 7.71 -4.24
N VAL A 681 -19.60 7.97 -5.54
CA VAL A 681 -19.75 6.98 -6.60
C VAL A 681 -18.74 7.26 -7.72
N HIS A 682 -18.62 6.33 -8.67
CA HIS A 682 -17.84 6.55 -9.89
C HIS A 682 -18.67 6.27 -11.15
N GLU A 683 -18.30 6.92 -12.27
CA GLU A 683 -19.08 6.94 -13.54
C GLU A 683 -19.59 5.57 -14.06
N LYS A 684 -18.95 4.43 -13.74
CA LYS A 684 -19.41 3.11 -14.18
C LYS A 684 -20.60 2.55 -13.39
N GLU A 685 -20.84 3.04 -12.18
CA GLU A 685 -21.92 2.55 -11.32
C GLU A 685 -23.26 3.25 -11.57
N THR A 686 -23.28 4.25 -12.45
CA THR A 686 -24.44 5.11 -12.69
C THR A 686 -25.20 4.77 -13.97
N GLU A 687 -24.94 3.61 -14.57
CA GLU A 687 -25.69 3.08 -15.73
C GLU A 687 -27.17 2.74 -15.41
N SER A 688 -27.61 2.91 -14.15
CA SER A 688 -28.98 2.69 -13.68
C SER A 688 -30.00 3.79 -14.05
N GLY A 689 -29.62 4.77 -14.88
CA GLY A 689 -30.57 5.74 -15.46
C GLY A 689 -31.12 6.80 -14.48
N GLU A 690 -30.57 6.92 -13.28
CA GLU A 690 -30.91 8.01 -12.36
C GLU A 690 -30.13 9.29 -12.71
N GLU A 691 -30.83 10.42 -12.85
CA GLU A 691 -30.19 11.74 -12.87
C GLU A 691 -29.57 12.02 -11.49
N LEU A 692 -28.25 11.89 -11.41
CA LEU A 692 -27.46 12.31 -10.25
C LEU A 692 -26.95 13.73 -10.52
N GLU A 693 -27.03 14.63 -9.54
CA GLU A 693 -26.32 15.91 -9.57
C GLU A 693 -24.90 15.70 -8.98
N PRO A 694 -23.84 15.62 -9.80
CA PRO A 694 -22.53 15.22 -9.32
C PRO A 694 -21.74 16.42 -8.78
N LEU A 695 -21.37 16.37 -7.50
CA LEU A 695 -20.40 17.30 -6.93
C LEU A 695 -18.97 16.77 -7.17
N HIS A 696 -18.20 17.51 -7.96
CA HIS A 696 -16.87 17.08 -8.40
C HIS A 696 -15.74 17.48 -7.43
N ILE A 697 -14.77 16.59 -7.28
CA ILE A 697 -13.53 16.85 -6.54
C ILE A 697 -12.46 17.32 -7.54
N SER A 698 -12.05 18.59 -7.45
CA SER A 698 -11.02 19.19 -8.32
C SER A 698 -9.79 19.60 -7.52
N GLY A 699 -8.63 19.05 -7.87
CA GLY A 699 -7.36 19.40 -7.21
C GLY A 699 -6.98 20.87 -7.38
N THR A 700 -7.36 21.52 -8.48
CA THR A 700 -7.14 22.96 -8.68
C THR A 700 -8.03 23.80 -7.75
N GLU A 701 -9.29 23.39 -7.58
CA GLU A 701 -10.20 24.06 -6.65
C GLU A 701 -9.76 23.89 -5.19
N ALA A 702 -9.29 22.69 -4.81
CA ALA A 702 -8.73 22.45 -3.48
C ALA A 702 -7.56 23.39 -3.18
N ARG A 703 -6.61 23.50 -4.12
CA ARG A 703 -5.44 24.36 -3.99
C ARG A 703 -5.83 25.83 -3.82
N LYS A 704 -6.70 26.31 -4.69
CA LYS A 704 -7.21 27.69 -4.62
C LYS A 704 -7.88 27.99 -3.29
N ARG A 705 -8.68 27.06 -2.75
CA ARG A 705 -9.29 27.21 -1.42
C ARG A 705 -8.23 27.32 -0.31
N PHE A 706 -7.23 26.44 -0.33
CA PHE A 706 -6.16 26.46 0.65
C PHE A 706 -5.30 27.73 0.60
N GLU A 707 -4.99 28.21 -0.60
CA GLU A 707 -4.29 29.49 -0.81
C GLU A 707 -5.09 30.68 -0.28
N LEU A 708 -6.42 30.63 -0.37
CA LEU A 708 -7.33 31.62 0.22
C LEU A 708 -7.61 31.40 1.72
N GLY A 709 -6.95 30.43 2.36
CA GLY A 709 -7.18 30.08 3.77
C GLY A 709 -8.54 29.47 4.08
N GLN A 710 -9.24 28.97 3.05
CA GLN A 710 -10.56 28.35 3.14
C GLN A 710 -10.45 26.82 3.25
N VAL A 711 -11.39 26.22 3.99
CA VAL A 711 -11.49 24.77 4.16
C VAL A 711 -12.43 24.19 3.10
N PRO A 712 -12.06 23.12 2.36
CA PRO A 712 -12.99 22.39 1.51
C PRO A 712 -14.14 21.77 2.33
N PRO A 713 -15.33 21.55 1.74
CA PRO A 713 -16.44 20.91 2.44
C PRO A 713 -16.11 19.45 2.82
N GLU A 714 -16.79 18.90 3.83
CA GLU A 714 -16.49 17.56 4.37
C GLU A 714 -16.65 16.43 3.35
N TRP A 715 -17.62 16.54 2.43
CA TRP A 715 -17.78 15.59 1.34
C TRP A 715 -16.58 15.62 0.37
N PHE A 716 -15.82 16.71 0.32
CA PHE A 716 -14.64 16.85 -0.54
C PHE A 716 -13.38 16.33 0.17
N MET A 717 -13.12 16.79 1.39
CA MET A 717 -11.94 16.41 2.18
C MET A 717 -12.31 16.31 3.66
N ARG A 718 -11.68 15.36 4.36
CA ARG A 718 -11.86 15.19 5.80
C ARG A 718 -11.43 16.46 6.56
N PRO A 719 -12.23 16.93 7.55
CA PRO A 719 -11.90 18.13 8.33
C PRO A 719 -10.52 18.08 8.97
N GLU A 720 -10.09 16.92 9.46
CA GLU A 720 -8.78 16.68 10.09
C GLU A 720 -7.63 16.96 9.12
N VAL A 721 -7.73 16.44 7.88
CA VAL A 721 -6.73 16.65 6.84
C VAL A 721 -6.72 18.10 6.37
N SER A 722 -7.91 18.66 6.10
CA SER A 722 -8.01 20.04 5.60
C SER A 722 -7.55 21.09 6.61
N SER A 723 -7.83 20.87 7.91
CA SER A 723 -7.37 21.74 9.00
C SER A 723 -5.86 21.70 9.15
N LEU A 724 -5.26 20.51 9.07
CA LEU A 724 -3.81 20.33 9.08
C LEU A 724 -3.13 21.15 7.96
N ILE A 725 -3.70 21.13 6.75
CA ILE A 725 -3.16 21.91 5.62
C ILE A 725 -3.31 23.41 5.85
N VAL A 726 -4.50 23.88 6.24
CA VAL A 726 -4.76 25.31 6.47
C VAL A 726 -3.89 25.87 7.60
N GLU A 727 -3.74 25.13 8.70
CA GLU A 727 -2.89 25.52 9.83
C GLU A 727 -1.42 25.59 9.41
N SER A 728 -0.95 24.65 8.60
CA SER A 728 0.42 24.66 8.07
C SER A 728 0.68 25.90 7.20
N ILE A 729 -0.28 26.28 6.35
CA ILE A 729 -0.19 27.52 5.56
C ILE A 729 -0.18 28.76 6.47
N LYS A 730 -1.04 28.80 7.49
CA LYS A 730 -1.07 29.91 8.48
C LYS A 730 0.24 30.04 9.26
N ASN A 731 0.92 28.93 9.51
CA ASN A 731 2.23 28.88 10.17
C ASN A 731 3.40 29.22 9.22
N GLY A 732 3.12 29.56 7.96
CA GLY A 732 4.14 29.93 6.97
C GLY A 732 4.87 28.75 6.33
N GLU A 733 4.37 27.52 6.46
CA GLU A 733 4.99 26.37 5.81
C GLU A 733 4.66 26.32 4.30
N GLU A 734 5.65 25.94 3.48
CA GLU A 734 5.47 25.78 2.04
C GLU A 734 4.74 24.47 1.69
N VAL A 735 3.41 24.53 1.66
CA VAL A 735 2.56 23.37 1.31
C VAL A 735 2.68 22.95 -0.15
N PHE A 736 2.93 23.90 -1.04
CA PHE A 736 3.05 23.69 -2.48
C PHE A 736 4.47 23.95 -2.96
N VAL A 737 4.94 23.14 -3.90
CA VAL A 737 6.23 23.32 -4.56
C VAL A 737 6.19 24.60 -5.40
N ARG A 738 7.10 25.54 -5.13
CA ARG A 738 7.27 26.81 -5.87
C ARG A 738 8.49 26.72 -6.80
N GLU A 739 8.63 27.65 -7.74
CA GLU A 739 9.83 27.72 -8.59
C GLU A 739 11.07 27.98 -7.72
N GLU A 740 12.11 27.15 -7.90
CA GLU A 740 13.40 27.37 -7.25
C GLU A 740 14.06 28.63 -7.82
N MET A 741 14.13 29.71 -7.03
CA MET A 741 15.16 30.71 -7.24
C MET A 741 16.50 30.03 -6.98
N LYS A 742 17.40 30.03 -7.97
CA LYS A 742 18.78 29.53 -7.79
C LYS A 742 19.37 30.16 -6.53
N LYS A 743 19.59 29.35 -5.50
CA LYS A 743 20.38 29.75 -4.34
C LYS A 743 21.80 30.06 -4.83
N VAL A 744 22.17 31.33 -4.82
CA VAL A 744 23.57 31.72 -4.75
C VAL A 744 24.03 31.30 -3.35
N GLU A 745 25.09 30.51 -3.26
CA GLU A 745 25.67 30.09 -1.98
C GLU A 745 26.02 31.32 -1.14
N PRO A 746 25.65 31.37 0.15
CA PRO A 746 26.04 32.48 1.01
C PRO A 746 27.50 32.30 1.42
N ASN A 747 28.33 33.29 1.10
CA ASN A 747 29.62 33.45 1.76
C ASN A 747 29.39 33.62 3.27
N GLU A 748 30.11 32.82 4.06
CA GLU A 748 30.17 32.91 5.51
C GLU A 748 30.64 34.31 5.94
N ASN A 749 29.74 35.07 6.55
CA ASN A 749 29.96 36.03 7.65
C ASN A 749 28.86 37.09 7.63
N ASN A 750 27.91 36.99 8.55
CA ASN A 750 27.53 38.09 9.43
C ASN A 750 26.38 37.66 10.35
N GLU A 751 26.68 37.58 11.64
CA GLU A 751 25.72 37.84 12.71
C GLU A 751 25.15 39.24 12.49
N TYR A 752 23.83 39.40 12.36
CA TYR A 752 23.04 40.52 12.93
C TYR A 752 21.54 40.35 12.62
N ASN A 753 20.75 40.39 13.69
CA ASN A 753 19.36 40.88 13.80
C ASN A 753 18.16 40.01 13.43
N LYS A 754 17.65 39.36 14.49
CA LYS A 754 16.29 39.50 15.05
C LYS A 754 15.50 40.76 14.60
N ILE A 755 14.17 40.55 14.44
CA ILE A 755 13.03 41.51 14.40
C ILE A 755 12.56 41.94 12.99
N ASN A 756 11.50 41.31 12.46
CA ASN A 756 10.16 41.92 12.31
C ASN A 756 9.16 41.03 11.53
N ASN A 757 7.98 40.85 12.13
CA ASN A 757 6.73 40.54 11.44
C ASN A 757 6.35 41.72 10.53
N ILE A 758 6.25 41.51 9.22
CA ILE A 758 5.59 42.45 8.31
C ILE A 758 4.69 41.65 7.36
N SER A 759 3.44 42.08 7.28
CA SER A 759 2.37 41.59 6.41
C SER A 759 2.78 41.54 4.94
N ASN A 760 2.49 40.42 4.24
CA ASN A 760 2.64 40.27 2.78
C ASN A 760 1.64 41.13 2.01
N LYS A 761 1.91 42.43 1.91
CA LYS A 761 1.34 43.30 0.88
C LYS A 761 2.49 44.10 0.29
N GLU A 762 3.17 43.54 -0.70
CA GLU A 762 4.22 44.26 -1.43
C GLU A 762 3.58 45.41 -2.23
N GLY A 763 4.25 46.57 -2.26
CA GLY A 763 3.80 47.74 -2.99
C GLY A 763 3.84 47.59 -4.50
N LYS A 764 3.06 48.40 -5.21
CA LYS A 764 3.02 48.42 -6.68
C LYS A 764 4.15 49.28 -7.25
N VAL A 765 4.87 48.78 -8.24
CA VAL A 765 5.87 49.56 -9.00
C VAL A 765 5.20 50.11 -10.26
N ILE A 766 5.03 51.43 -10.32
CA ILE A 766 4.43 52.14 -11.45
C ILE A 766 5.54 52.67 -12.34
N TRP A 767 5.76 52.00 -13.47
CA TRP A 767 6.84 52.29 -14.40
C TRP A 767 6.34 53.16 -15.55
N PHE A 768 6.76 54.43 -15.56
CA PHE A 768 6.39 55.34 -16.63
C PHE A 768 7.37 55.18 -17.78
N THR A 769 6.86 55.10 -19.00
CA THR A 769 7.65 55.14 -20.24
C THR A 769 7.05 56.15 -21.23
N GLY A 770 7.91 56.79 -22.02
CA GLY A 770 7.51 57.81 -23.01
C GLY A 770 8.69 58.70 -23.41
N LEU A 771 8.54 59.45 -24.49
CA LEU A 771 9.56 60.39 -24.98
C LEU A 771 9.96 61.44 -23.92
N SER A 772 11.18 61.99 -24.01
CA SER A 772 11.55 63.14 -23.16
C SER A 772 10.57 64.29 -23.38
N GLY A 773 10.20 65.04 -22.34
CA GLY A 773 9.19 66.10 -22.45
C GLY A 773 7.71 65.63 -22.53
N SER A 774 7.43 64.32 -22.49
CA SER A 774 6.05 63.80 -22.53
C SER A 774 5.22 64.06 -21.26
N GLY A 775 5.84 64.52 -20.17
CA GLY A 775 5.14 64.86 -18.92
C GLY A 775 5.26 63.82 -17.80
N LYS A 776 6.07 62.76 -17.97
CA LYS A 776 6.29 61.69 -16.96
C LYS A 776 6.56 62.21 -15.54
N THR A 777 7.59 63.03 -15.37
CA THR A 777 8.01 63.57 -14.06
C THR A 777 6.91 64.45 -13.44
N THR A 778 6.26 65.29 -14.25
CA THR A 778 5.16 66.15 -13.79
C THR A 778 3.97 65.33 -13.29
N ILE A 779 3.59 64.28 -14.02
CA ILE A 779 2.50 63.37 -13.62
C ILE A 779 2.90 62.56 -12.39
N ALA A 780 4.13 62.05 -12.31
CA ALA A 780 4.62 61.27 -11.16
C ALA A 780 4.61 62.10 -9.86
N LEU A 781 5.04 63.37 -9.91
CA LEU A 781 5.03 64.28 -8.75
C LEU A 781 3.60 64.59 -8.27
N GLU A 782 2.68 64.85 -9.20
CA GLU A 782 1.29 65.16 -8.83
C GLU A 782 0.51 63.91 -8.38
N LEU A 783 0.78 62.75 -8.99
CA LEU A 783 0.26 61.46 -8.54
C LEU A 783 0.75 61.11 -7.13
N LYS A 784 2.02 61.35 -6.83
CA LYS A 784 2.59 61.16 -5.48
C LYS A 784 1.80 61.96 -4.44
N LYS A 785 1.65 63.28 -4.64
CA LYS A 785 0.86 64.13 -3.71
C LYS A 785 -0.56 63.59 -3.52
N LYS A 786 -1.19 63.14 -4.61
CA LYS A 786 -2.56 62.61 -4.56
C LYS A 786 -2.63 61.29 -3.81
N LEU A 787 -1.72 60.35 -4.05
CA LEU A 787 -1.67 59.06 -3.35
C LEU A 787 -1.31 59.21 -1.86
N GLU A 788 -0.38 60.11 -1.53
CA GLU A 788 -0.03 60.44 -0.14
C GLU A 788 -1.20 61.09 0.60
N SER A 789 -1.97 61.98 -0.06
CA SER A 789 -3.20 62.55 0.51
C SER A 789 -4.29 61.50 0.78
N LEU A 790 -4.19 60.34 0.14
CA LEU A 790 -5.06 59.17 0.34
C LEU A 790 -4.49 58.17 1.36
N GLY A 791 -3.37 58.50 2.02
CA GLY A 791 -2.77 57.71 3.10
C GLY A 791 -1.75 56.65 2.66
N ASN A 792 -1.31 56.64 1.40
CA ASN A 792 -0.34 55.66 0.90
C ASN A 792 1.10 56.16 1.07
N LYS A 793 2.03 55.27 1.38
CA LYS A 793 3.48 55.53 1.32
C LYS A 793 3.96 55.45 -0.12
N VAL A 794 4.50 56.55 -0.64
CA VAL A 794 4.90 56.65 -2.04
C VAL A 794 6.32 57.17 -2.20
N GLU A 795 7.14 56.42 -2.94
CA GLU A 795 8.49 56.81 -3.30
C GLU A 795 8.61 57.07 -4.80
N ILE A 796 9.39 58.07 -5.20
CA ILE A 796 9.74 58.31 -6.61
C ILE A 796 11.21 57.95 -6.79
N LEU A 797 11.50 57.07 -7.74
CA LEU A 797 12.86 56.76 -8.17
C LEU A 797 13.15 57.54 -9.45
N ASP A 798 13.87 58.65 -9.32
CA ASP A 798 14.27 59.47 -10.46
C ASP A 798 15.41 58.77 -11.22
N GLY A 799 15.18 58.51 -12.51
CA GLY A 799 16.16 57.84 -13.37
C GLY A 799 17.47 58.63 -13.55
N ASP A 800 17.43 59.96 -13.41
CA ASP A 800 18.64 60.80 -13.48
C ASP A 800 19.45 60.67 -12.17
N VAL A 801 18.79 60.59 -11.00
CA VAL A 801 19.44 60.47 -9.69
C VAL A 801 20.05 59.08 -9.47
N VAL A 802 19.38 58.02 -9.91
CA VAL A 802 19.91 56.65 -9.82
C VAL A 802 21.16 56.49 -10.68
N ARG A 803 21.16 57.10 -11.88
CA ARG A 803 22.32 57.12 -12.77
C ARG A 803 23.52 57.84 -12.15
N ASP A 804 23.30 58.97 -11.46
CA ASP A 804 24.38 59.76 -10.86
C ASP A 804 24.95 59.19 -9.54
N THR A 805 24.19 58.34 -8.83
CA THR A 805 24.55 57.87 -7.46
C THR A 805 25.06 56.44 -7.40
N LEU A 806 24.51 55.51 -8.18
CA LEU A 806 24.88 54.09 -8.12
C LEU A 806 26.00 53.73 -9.11
N HIS A 807 26.10 54.40 -10.27
CA HIS A 807 27.16 54.14 -11.28
C HIS A 807 27.47 55.36 -12.16
N LYS A 808 28.51 56.15 -11.81
CA LYS A 808 28.96 57.34 -12.55
C LYS A 808 29.50 57.09 -13.97
N ASP A 809 29.66 55.83 -14.38
CA ASP A 809 30.33 55.44 -15.63
C ASP A 809 29.38 54.92 -16.73
N LEU A 810 28.06 54.89 -16.51
CA LEU A 810 27.10 54.44 -17.53
C LEU A 810 26.82 55.54 -18.57
N GLY A 811 27.11 55.24 -19.84
CA GLY A 811 26.86 56.12 -20.98
C GLY A 811 25.40 56.09 -21.50
N PHE A 812 25.23 56.41 -22.79
CA PHE A 812 23.95 56.36 -23.50
C PHE A 812 23.91 55.25 -24.57
N SER A 813 24.78 54.24 -24.47
CA SER A 813 24.74 53.07 -25.36
C SER A 813 23.50 52.20 -25.08
N ARG A 814 23.18 51.28 -26.00
CA ARG A 814 22.04 50.35 -25.85
C ARG A 814 22.20 49.47 -24.60
N GLU A 815 23.42 49.00 -24.35
CA GLU A 815 23.83 48.19 -23.22
C GLU A 815 23.75 49.00 -21.91
N ASP A 816 24.22 50.25 -21.90
CA ASP A 816 24.13 51.12 -20.71
C ASP A 816 22.68 51.44 -20.34
N ILE A 817 21.83 51.65 -21.34
CA ILE A 817 20.38 51.87 -21.13
C ILE A 817 19.74 50.62 -20.54
N ARG A 818 20.11 49.43 -21.06
CA ARG A 818 19.61 48.14 -20.55
C ARG A 818 20.04 47.92 -19.11
N GLU A 819 21.32 48.14 -18.80
CA GLU A 819 21.85 47.95 -17.46
C GLU A 819 21.26 48.95 -16.46
N ASN A 820 21.10 50.22 -16.85
CA ASN A 820 20.42 51.22 -16.03
C ASN A 820 18.95 50.82 -15.73
N ASN A 821 18.23 50.29 -16.72
CA ASN A 821 16.86 49.80 -16.51
C ASN A 821 16.82 48.57 -15.58
N ARG A 822 17.80 47.65 -15.67
CA ARG A 822 17.93 46.49 -14.77
C ARG A 822 18.13 46.93 -13.31
N LEU A 823 19.07 47.84 -13.09
CA LEU A 823 19.41 48.34 -11.75
C LEU A 823 18.24 49.10 -11.11
N ILE A 824 17.56 49.96 -11.88
CA ILE A 824 16.37 50.68 -11.38
C ILE A 824 15.25 49.68 -11.06
N ALA A 825 15.10 48.59 -11.80
CA ALA A 825 14.11 47.56 -11.52
C ALA A 825 14.37 46.81 -10.21
N GLU A 826 15.63 46.45 -9.95
CA GLU A 826 16.05 45.80 -8.70
C GLU A 826 15.83 46.73 -7.51
N LEU A 827 16.23 48.00 -7.62
CA LEU A 827 16.00 49.01 -6.60
C LEU A 827 14.51 49.25 -6.38
N ALA A 828 13.71 49.35 -7.45
CA ALA A 828 12.26 49.55 -7.36
C ALA A 828 11.57 48.39 -6.65
N LYS A 829 12.01 47.15 -6.90
CA LYS A 829 11.54 45.95 -6.21
C LYS A 829 11.87 45.97 -4.72
N GLU A 830 13.10 46.34 -4.37
CA GLU A 830 13.51 46.48 -2.96
C GLU A 830 12.68 47.56 -2.25
N ARG A 831 12.49 48.73 -2.87
CA ARG A 831 11.70 49.83 -2.30
C ARG A 831 10.22 49.51 -2.17
N ALA A 832 9.68 48.66 -3.05
CA ALA A 832 8.30 48.20 -2.98
C ALA A 832 7.99 47.35 -1.74
N ALA A 833 9.00 46.79 -1.07
CA ALA A 833 8.81 46.10 0.20
C ALA A 833 8.40 47.05 1.35
N ASN A 834 8.72 48.35 1.24
CA ASN A 834 8.52 49.34 2.32
C ASN A 834 7.56 50.49 1.96
N ASN A 835 7.10 50.56 0.72
CA ASN A 835 6.20 51.60 0.21
C ASN A 835 5.00 50.94 -0.47
N ASP A 836 3.82 51.56 -0.41
CA ASP A 836 2.62 51.07 -1.11
C ASP A 836 2.72 51.27 -2.63
N PHE A 837 3.42 52.33 -3.05
CA PHE A 837 3.70 52.62 -4.45
C PHE A 837 5.12 53.13 -4.67
N VAL A 838 5.81 52.61 -5.68
CA VAL A 838 7.09 53.12 -6.17
C VAL A 838 6.89 53.63 -7.59
N LEU A 839 7.08 54.93 -7.81
CA LEU A 839 6.88 55.60 -9.10
C LEU A 839 8.22 55.78 -9.81
N VAL A 840 8.35 55.27 -11.03
CA VAL A 840 9.62 55.29 -11.79
C VAL A 840 9.45 56.07 -13.10
N PRO A 841 9.67 57.39 -13.12
CA PRO A 841 9.55 58.21 -14.32
C PRO A 841 10.80 58.20 -15.22
N ILE A 842 10.92 57.21 -16.12
CA ILE A 842 12.06 57.09 -17.04
C ILE A 842 11.64 57.00 -18.52
N ILE A 843 12.57 57.14 -19.47
CA ILE A 843 12.27 57.01 -20.91
C ILE A 843 12.01 55.53 -21.27
N SER A 844 12.92 54.63 -20.90
CA SER A 844 12.85 53.18 -21.16
C SER A 844 12.41 52.84 -22.60
N PRO A 845 13.20 53.22 -23.63
CA PRO A 845 12.76 53.25 -25.02
C PRO A 845 12.54 51.87 -25.65
N TYR A 846 13.20 50.81 -25.16
CA TYR A 846 13.20 49.50 -25.81
C TYR A 846 12.24 48.51 -25.14
N LYS A 847 11.48 47.76 -25.94
CA LYS A 847 10.51 46.76 -25.50
C LYS A 847 11.15 45.62 -24.71
N GLU A 848 12.30 45.14 -25.17
CA GLU A 848 13.04 44.07 -24.49
C GLU A 848 13.42 44.46 -23.06
N ASP A 849 13.82 45.71 -22.85
CA ASP A 849 14.19 46.20 -21.52
C ASP A 849 12.96 46.29 -20.62
N ARG A 850 11.83 46.79 -21.13
CA ARG A 850 10.57 46.82 -20.36
C ARG A 850 10.09 45.42 -20.00
N THR A 851 10.29 44.45 -20.90
CA THR A 851 10.02 43.03 -20.64
C THR A 851 10.92 42.47 -19.54
N MET A 852 12.22 42.79 -19.59
CA MET A 852 13.18 42.42 -18.54
C MET A 852 12.80 43.04 -17.19
N VAL A 853 12.45 44.33 -17.14
CA VAL A 853 11.99 45.01 -15.91
C VAL A 853 10.74 44.34 -15.36
N ARG A 854 9.77 43.97 -16.22
CA ARG A 854 8.55 43.24 -15.83
C ARG A 854 8.89 41.88 -15.21
N LEU A 855 9.88 41.16 -15.72
CA LEU A 855 10.35 39.89 -15.15
C LEU A 855 11.06 40.08 -13.80
N ILE A 856 11.85 41.15 -13.65
CA ILE A 856 12.57 41.44 -12.39
C ILE A 856 11.58 41.77 -11.27
N VAL A 857 10.65 42.70 -11.54
CA VAL A 857 9.69 43.21 -10.56
C VAL A 857 8.54 42.23 -10.31
N GLY A 858 8.11 41.47 -11.30
CA GLY A 858 7.03 40.47 -11.17
C GLY A 858 5.62 41.09 -11.23
N GLU A 859 4.66 40.46 -10.55
CA GLU A 859 3.22 40.82 -10.63
C GLU A 859 2.90 42.25 -10.13
N ASN A 860 3.79 42.84 -9.32
CA ASN A 860 3.66 44.19 -8.78
C ASN A 860 3.97 45.29 -9.82
N PHE A 861 4.50 44.94 -11.00
CA PHE A 861 4.85 45.86 -12.06
C PHE A 861 3.60 46.36 -12.82
N LYS A 862 3.49 47.68 -13.02
CA LYS A 862 2.47 48.31 -13.87
C LYS A 862 3.14 49.24 -14.87
N GLU A 863 3.02 48.93 -16.15
CA GLU A 863 3.57 49.72 -17.25
C GLU A 863 2.62 50.85 -17.64
N LEU A 864 3.07 52.09 -17.43
CA LEU A 864 2.34 53.29 -17.75
C LEU A 864 2.95 53.98 -18.97
N PHE A 865 2.24 53.95 -20.08
CA PHE A 865 2.66 54.65 -21.29
C PHE A 865 2.15 56.10 -21.32
N ILE A 866 3.08 57.04 -21.25
CA ILE A 866 2.80 58.47 -21.38
C ILE A 866 2.96 58.85 -22.86
N ASN A 867 1.84 58.86 -23.58
CA ASN A 867 1.81 59.13 -25.00
C ASN A 867 1.80 60.64 -25.27
N ALA A 868 2.75 61.09 -26.08
CA ALA A 868 2.86 62.42 -26.65
C ALA A 868 3.63 62.31 -27.97
N SER A 869 3.17 62.99 -29.02
CA SER A 869 3.90 63.07 -30.29
C SER A 869 5.25 63.77 -30.11
N LEU A 870 6.22 63.39 -30.95
CA LEU A 870 7.56 63.96 -30.96
C LEU A 870 7.51 65.50 -31.14
N ASP A 871 6.66 66.01 -32.03
CA ASP A 871 6.50 67.45 -32.27
C ASP A 871 6.09 68.21 -31.01
N GLU A 872 5.19 67.65 -30.21
CA GLU A 872 4.76 68.26 -28.96
C GLU A 872 5.85 68.17 -27.89
N CYS A 873 6.58 67.06 -27.82
CA CYS A 873 7.73 66.91 -26.95
C CYS A 873 8.84 67.93 -27.28
N ILE A 874 9.09 68.18 -28.58
CA ILE A 874 10.00 69.20 -29.08
C ILE A 874 9.48 70.60 -28.76
N ARG A 875 8.17 70.85 -28.90
CA ARG A 875 7.57 72.15 -28.55
C ARG A 875 7.67 72.46 -27.06
N ARG A 876 7.53 71.44 -26.20
CA ARG A 876 7.61 71.58 -24.74
C ARG A 876 9.05 71.71 -24.24
N ASP A 877 10.00 71.06 -24.91
CA ASP A 877 11.45 70.93 -24.62
C ASP A 877 11.92 71.51 -23.27
N THR A 878 11.39 70.96 -22.19
CA THR A 878 11.51 71.55 -20.85
C THR A 878 12.95 71.54 -20.30
N LYS A 879 13.81 70.70 -20.88
CA LYS A 879 15.23 70.55 -20.52
C LYS A 879 16.18 71.11 -21.60
N GLY A 880 15.67 71.68 -22.69
CA GLY A 880 16.48 72.18 -23.82
C GLY A 880 17.24 71.08 -24.58
N LEU A 881 16.85 69.81 -24.42
CA LEU A 881 17.56 68.65 -24.96
C LEU A 881 17.23 68.42 -26.44
N TYR A 882 15.98 68.67 -26.85
CA TYR A 882 15.61 68.57 -28.26
C TYR A 882 16.27 69.69 -29.08
N LYS A 883 16.35 70.92 -28.55
CA LYS A 883 17.06 72.02 -29.20
C LYS A 883 18.53 71.68 -29.46
N LYS A 884 19.21 71.07 -28.49
CA LYS A 884 20.62 70.63 -28.61
C LYS A 884 20.78 69.45 -29.56
N ALA A 885 19.88 68.47 -29.51
CA ALA A 885 19.89 67.32 -30.42
C ALA A 885 19.68 67.75 -31.89
N LEU A 886 18.71 68.64 -32.15
CA LEU A 886 18.43 69.17 -33.49
C LEU A 886 19.55 70.08 -34.02
N ALA A 887 20.33 70.72 -33.13
CA ALA A 887 21.52 71.48 -33.49
C ALA A 887 22.77 70.60 -33.73
N GLY A 888 22.66 69.27 -33.57
CA GLY A 888 23.78 68.33 -33.73
C GLY A 888 24.74 68.29 -32.54
N GLU A 889 24.37 68.87 -31.39
CA GLU A 889 25.18 68.84 -30.16
C GLU A 889 25.00 67.53 -29.37
N ILE A 890 23.91 66.78 -29.61
CA ILE A 890 23.62 65.47 -29.00
C ILE A 890 23.29 64.47 -30.12
N ASN A 891 24.27 63.66 -30.50
CA ASN A 891 24.19 62.81 -31.71
C ASN A 891 23.30 61.55 -31.57
N ASN A 892 22.99 61.10 -30.35
CA ASN A 892 22.31 59.83 -30.08
C ASN A 892 21.00 59.99 -29.27
N PHE A 893 20.30 61.12 -29.44
CA PHE A 893 19.14 61.42 -28.61
C PHE A 893 17.91 60.55 -28.98
N ILE A 894 17.31 59.92 -27.98
CA ILE A 894 16.20 58.98 -28.13
C ILE A 894 14.99 59.67 -28.80
N GLY A 895 14.51 59.10 -29.90
CA GLY A 895 13.38 59.62 -30.67
C GLY A 895 13.73 60.72 -31.68
N VAL A 896 14.99 61.15 -31.77
CA VAL A 896 15.48 62.10 -32.80
C VAL A 896 16.54 61.46 -33.68
N ALA A 897 17.47 60.69 -33.10
CA ALA A 897 18.48 59.95 -33.85
C ALA A 897 17.92 58.59 -34.34
N GLU A 898 18.15 58.25 -35.61
CA GLU A 898 17.77 56.94 -36.17
C GLU A 898 18.41 55.76 -35.40
N SER A 899 19.58 55.98 -34.80
CA SER A 899 20.31 54.98 -34.01
C SER A 899 19.65 54.64 -32.66
N ASN A 900 18.70 55.46 -32.17
CA ASN A 900 18.02 55.26 -30.87
C ASN A 900 16.50 55.55 -31.00
N PRO A 901 15.74 54.66 -31.67
CA PRO A 901 14.29 54.81 -31.78
C PRO A 901 13.60 54.61 -30.42
N TYR A 902 12.41 55.20 -30.26
CA TYR A 902 11.52 54.89 -29.15
C TYR A 902 10.49 53.86 -29.60
N GLU A 903 10.50 52.67 -28.99
CA GLU A 903 9.55 51.59 -29.28
C GLU A 903 8.30 51.76 -28.41
N ILE A 904 7.18 52.06 -29.05
CA ILE A 904 5.87 52.23 -28.40
C ILE A 904 5.47 50.90 -27.70
N PRO A 905 5.01 50.93 -26.44
CA PRO A 905 4.51 49.72 -25.78
C PRO A 905 3.26 49.14 -26.46
N ASP A 906 3.29 47.85 -26.80
CA ASP A 906 2.17 47.17 -27.47
C ASP A 906 0.96 46.93 -26.55
N SER A 907 1.20 46.76 -25.25
CA SER A 907 0.17 46.42 -24.27
C SER A 907 0.49 47.01 -22.88
N PRO A 908 0.56 48.35 -22.74
CA PRO A 908 0.77 48.97 -21.44
C PRO A 908 -0.45 48.73 -20.54
N ASP A 909 -0.22 48.61 -19.23
CA ASP A 909 -1.27 48.45 -18.23
C ASP A 909 -2.21 49.69 -18.21
N ILE A 910 -1.67 50.87 -18.51
CA ILE A 910 -2.46 52.08 -18.80
C ILE A 910 -1.74 53.01 -19.77
N LYS A 911 -2.50 53.66 -20.66
CA LYS A 911 -2.02 54.67 -21.61
C LYS A 911 -2.64 56.04 -21.30
N LEU A 912 -1.84 57.10 -21.28
CA LEU A 912 -2.29 58.48 -21.09
C LEU A 912 -1.95 59.37 -22.30
N GLU A 913 -2.96 60.03 -22.85
CA GLU A 913 -2.84 60.92 -24.02
C GLU A 913 -2.61 62.38 -23.59
N THR A 914 -1.40 62.70 -23.13
CA THR A 914 -1.06 64.00 -22.48
C THR A 914 -1.15 65.25 -23.37
N GLN A 915 -1.56 65.08 -24.63
CA GLN A 915 -1.91 66.17 -25.56
C GLN A 915 -3.38 66.56 -25.49
N GLN A 916 -4.22 65.62 -25.09
CA GLN A 916 -5.68 65.73 -25.16
C GLN A 916 -6.33 65.92 -23.79
N ILE A 917 -5.59 65.60 -22.72
CA ILE A 917 -6.07 65.69 -21.34
C ILE A 917 -5.14 66.53 -20.47
N SER A 918 -5.73 67.23 -19.49
CA SER A 918 -5.01 68.02 -18.50
C SER A 918 -4.24 67.15 -17.50
N LEU A 919 -3.33 67.76 -16.74
CA LEU A 919 -2.60 67.09 -15.65
C LEU A 919 -3.54 66.48 -14.60
N ASN A 920 -4.58 67.23 -14.20
CA ASN A 920 -5.55 66.75 -13.21
C ASN A 920 -6.37 65.56 -13.74
N GLU A 921 -6.78 65.59 -15.01
CA GLU A 921 -7.48 64.46 -15.65
C GLU A 921 -6.57 63.22 -15.75
N SER A 922 -5.30 63.42 -16.11
CA SER A 922 -4.29 62.35 -16.17
C SER A 922 -4.10 61.67 -14.82
N VAL A 923 -3.96 62.45 -13.73
CA VAL A 923 -3.83 61.92 -12.37
C VAL A 923 -5.11 61.23 -11.91
N ASN A 924 -6.30 61.78 -12.22
CA ASN A 924 -7.56 61.14 -11.85
C ASN A 924 -7.77 59.79 -12.55
N GLN A 925 -7.42 59.66 -13.83
CA GLN A 925 -7.46 58.38 -14.53
C GLN A 925 -6.53 57.34 -13.89
N LEU A 926 -5.33 57.75 -13.48
CA LEU A 926 -4.39 56.87 -12.77
C LEU A 926 -4.93 56.42 -11.42
N ILE A 927 -5.51 57.32 -10.63
CA ILE A 927 -6.12 56.95 -9.34
C ILE A 927 -7.27 55.96 -9.54
N LEU A 928 -8.10 56.13 -10.56
CA LEU A 928 -9.18 55.18 -10.88
C LEU A 928 -8.62 53.81 -11.27
N PHE A 929 -7.61 53.78 -12.14
CA PHE A 929 -6.91 52.55 -12.52
C PHE A 929 -6.30 51.82 -11.33
N LEU A 930 -5.67 52.55 -10.41
CA LEU A 930 -5.04 51.97 -9.21
C LEU A 930 -6.08 51.49 -8.16
N LYS A 931 -7.32 52.00 -8.21
CA LYS A 931 -8.44 51.62 -7.32
C LYS A 931 -9.33 50.49 -7.87
N GLY A 932 -9.41 50.33 -9.20
CA GLY A 932 -10.29 49.38 -9.88
C GLY A 932 -9.73 47.98 -10.07
N GLN A 933 -8.70 47.59 -9.30
CA GLN A 933 -8.07 46.28 -9.31
C GLN A 933 -8.07 45.67 -7.92
#